data_AF-A0A9E4MCS7-F1
#
_entry.id   AF-A0A9E4MCS7-F1
#
_cell.length_a   1.000
_cell.length_b   1.000
_cell.length_c   1.000
_cell.angle_alpha   90.00
_cell.angle_beta   90.00
_cell.angle_gamma   90.00
#
_symmetry.space_group_name_H-M   'P 1'
#
loop_
_entity.id
_entity.type
_entity.pdbx_description
1 polymer ?
#
loop_
_entity_poly.entity_id
_entity_poly.type
_entity_poly.pdbx_seq_one_letter_code
_entity_poly.pdbx_strand_id
1 'polypeptide(L)'
;MKSSASREWIGGRFPTPFYIRDREEPYRPDLVLWMELPEGFVVGQAVVSPEHAEGAVAGALRSAMIQPSVGSPRQPTAIRVADASAAAEVRAEVGHAIPVTVAATPELDALVEHMIETLPPHEDDQPSYFAGGHVSIAAVEKLFAASRRLFVAKPWAVADDTQVIRMDIPALGVEGACVSVMGQLGDSHGLLVFPSIDDFESFLDAAESGDLERGRIALTAGWLTLLFERATELPPSMRREAMEHAWPVASADAYPMVDRRDPDATQRPLVARDVEIATACALAVTAFFTRHAGLFESNTPATVSESYLDDEGREVWLTAPHGPIEDMDPPDSAEPTLDGAAPPEPFRPRAGRNAPCPCGSGRKYKKCHLAADEAEHASRQSSASTHAMDDRLVARLAGFARREYGEAWEAFQDVFLDADQAMGLAIPWSVYCFEVNGRLPVVDAYLDVHRRRCTLEEQRWLDAQRAAWLSVWEVEDVEPGRTVMLRDLLSDERRTVCETLASKTLVPRDAVLGRIVDYDGVSLLCGVHPRLLPPIYAAAVVGRARKRLRRKRAVPVDRLRDATFGRHLIRYWEETVDDLDECSAARPRLQNTDGDPLVITVDHFAFAPEAMRDVNARIGKLAGTQREPDDDDTTAYVFLRPDDPTRPDGQQTMIGRVMMSRSELRIETNSQARADALRERIEGACGARIRHRAREHSDPVVLGKASGNQPQRPAPPSPDEERLVAEFKARHYADWADRPLPALNNRTPRECSETAAGRAEVDLLLKDMENTERRAPGAPFDFSGIRRTLGIGPH
;
A
#
# COMPACT_ATOMS: atom_id res chain seq x y z
N MET A 1 -44.51 -65.21 -1.00
CA MET A 1 -43.58 -64.44 -1.85
C MET A 1 -43.44 -63.05 -1.23
N LYS A 2 -42.34 -62.79 -0.50
CA LYS A 2 -42.02 -61.45 0.00
C LYS A 2 -41.49 -60.64 -1.20
N SER A 3 -42.09 -59.48 -1.43
CA SER A 3 -41.65 -58.48 -2.42
C SER A 3 -40.11 -58.35 -2.40
N SER A 4 -39.44 -58.61 -3.52
CA SER A 4 -38.00 -58.33 -3.64
C SER A 4 -37.84 -56.81 -3.63
N ALA A 5 -37.55 -56.26 -2.44
CA ALA A 5 -37.11 -54.87 -2.35
C ALA A 5 -35.92 -54.70 -3.29
N SER A 6 -35.98 -53.68 -4.14
CA SER A 6 -34.87 -53.26 -5.00
C SER A 6 -33.65 -53.00 -4.11
N ARG A 7 -32.58 -53.75 -4.32
CA ARG A 7 -31.29 -53.58 -3.65
C ARG A 7 -30.38 -52.80 -4.58
N GLU A 8 -30.27 -51.51 -4.33
CA GLU A 8 -29.30 -50.65 -5.00
C GLU A 8 -27.96 -50.80 -4.27
N TRP A 9 -26.87 -50.98 -5.02
CA TRP A 9 -25.53 -50.88 -4.48
C TRP A 9 -24.90 -49.58 -4.94
N ILE A 10 -24.37 -48.82 -3.99
CA ILE A 10 -23.62 -47.59 -4.26
C ILE A 10 -22.13 -47.87 -4.09
N GLY A 11 -21.31 -47.33 -5.00
CA GLY A 11 -19.86 -47.55 -4.99
C GLY A 11 -19.07 -46.28 -5.29
N GLY A 12 -17.86 -46.22 -4.74
CA GLY A 12 -16.96 -45.09 -4.93
C GLY A 12 -15.54 -45.37 -4.48
N ARG A 13 -14.62 -44.49 -4.88
CA ARG A 13 -13.21 -44.49 -4.50
C ARG A 13 -12.90 -43.17 -3.80
N PHE A 14 -12.26 -43.24 -2.64
CA PHE A 14 -12.03 -42.09 -1.76
C PHE A 14 -10.59 -42.11 -1.25
N PRO A 15 -9.88 -40.98 -1.23
CA PRO A 15 -8.52 -40.95 -0.67
C PRO A 15 -8.57 -41.16 0.85
N THR A 16 -7.63 -41.93 1.40
CA THR A 16 -7.57 -42.16 2.87
C THR A 16 -7.02 -40.93 3.61
N PRO A 17 -7.34 -40.68 4.88
CA PRO A 17 -6.77 -39.55 5.63
C PRO A 17 -5.32 -39.76 6.09
N PHE A 18 -4.75 -40.95 5.84
CA PHE A 18 -3.40 -41.35 6.26
C PHE A 18 -2.52 -41.71 5.07
N TYR A 19 -1.21 -41.77 5.32
CA TYR A 19 -0.19 -42.18 4.36
C TYR A 19 0.50 -43.46 4.81
N ILE A 20 0.93 -44.26 3.85
CA ILE A 20 1.78 -45.42 4.09
C ILE A 20 3.23 -44.99 3.85
N ARG A 21 4.10 -45.28 4.83
CA ARG A 21 5.52 -44.86 4.88
C ARG A 21 6.51 -46.04 4.76
N ASP A 22 6.09 -47.13 4.10
CA ASP A 22 6.90 -48.34 3.94
C ASP A 22 7.89 -48.27 2.75
N ARG A 23 7.92 -47.14 2.04
CA ARG A 23 8.77 -46.85 0.87
C ARG A 23 9.49 -45.51 1.07
N GLU A 24 10.48 -45.24 0.21
CA GLU A 24 11.26 -43.99 0.24
C GLU A 24 10.39 -42.73 0.08
N GLU A 25 9.42 -42.77 -0.84
CA GLU A 25 8.40 -41.74 -0.99
C GLU A 25 7.06 -42.23 -0.38
N PRO A 26 6.53 -41.54 0.65
CA PRO A 26 5.23 -41.86 1.22
C PRO A 26 4.12 -41.73 0.18
N TYR A 27 3.19 -42.67 0.18
CA TYR A 27 2.04 -42.63 -0.73
C TYR A 27 0.72 -42.69 0.04
N ARG A 28 -0.31 -42.11 -0.58
CA ARG A 28 -1.67 -42.10 -0.05
C ARG A 28 -2.50 -43.16 -0.77
N PRO A 29 -2.96 -44.20 -0.08
CA PRO A 29 -3.84 -45.18 -0.71
C PRO A 29 -5.26 -44.63 -0.88
N ASP A 30 -6.02 -45.27 -1.76
CA ASP A 30 -7.46 -45.04 -1.91
C ASP A 30 -8.24 -46.15 -1.20
N LEU A 31 -9.33 -45.77 -0.55
CA LEU A 31 -10.36 -46.66 -0.02
C LEU A 31 -11.49 -46.78 -1.06
N VAL A 32 -11.71 -48.00 -1.54
CA VAL A 32 -12.85 -48.36 -2.38
C VAL A 32 -13.94 -48.93 -1.50
N LEU A 33 -15.16 -48.39 -1.60
CA LEU A 33 -16.32 -48.84 -0.81
C LEU A 33 -17.49 -49.23 -1.70
N TRP A 34 -18.21 -50.26 -1.26
CA TRP A 34 -19.49 -50.68 -1.80
C TRP A 34 -20.50 -50.84 -0.66
N MET A 35 -21.63 -50.14 -0.76
CA MET A 35 -22.71 -50.17 0.24
C MET A 35 -24.03 -50.63 -0.39
N GLU A 36 -24.79 -51.46 0.33
CA GLU A 36 -26.13 -51.91 -0.05
C GLU A 36 -27.22 -51.06 0.62
N LEU A 37 -28.14 -50.52 -0.18
CA LEU A 37 -29.30 -49.75 0.27
C LEU A 37 -30.60 -50.58 0.21
N PRO A 38 -31.58 -50.30 1.10
CA PRO A 38 -31.61 -49.23 2.10
C PRO A 38 -30.94 -49.56 3.44
N GLU A 39 -30.46 -50.78 3.65
CA GLU A 39 -29.96 -51.23 4.95
C GLU A 39 -28.65 -50.55 5.37
N GLY A 40 -27.89 -49.96 4.43
CA GLY A 40 -26.66 -49.22 4.70
C GLY A 40 -25.46 -50.12 5.02
N PHE A 41 -25.50 -51.39 4.62
CA PHE A 41 -24.40 -52.32 4.89
C PHE A 41 -23.25 -52.11 3.91
N VAL A 42 -22.03 -51.94 4.42
CA VAL A 42 -20.83 -52.06 3.60
C VAL A 42 -20.66 -53.52 3.18
N VAL A 43 -20.86 -53.80 1.90
CA VAL A 43 -20.79 -55.14 1.30
C VAL A 43 -19.43 -55.42 0.66
N GLY A 44 -18.65 -54.39 0.37
CA GLY A 44 -17.28 -54.51 -0.12
C GLY A 44 -16.42 -53.33 0.33
N GLN A 45 -15.16 -53.62 0.62
CA GLN A 45 -14.15 -52.61 0.91
C GLN A 45 -12.78 -53.10 0.41
N ALA A 46 -11.96 -52.19 -0.08
CA ALA A 46 -10.57 -52.46 -0.42
C ALA A 46 -9.72 -51.21 -0.21
N VAL A 47 -8.49 -51.38 0.27
CA VAL A 47 -7.47 -50.33 0.29
C VAL A 47 -6.52 -50.62 -0.86
N VAL A 48 -6.37 -49.67 -1.78
CA VAL A 48 -5.56 -49.83 -3.00
C VAL A 48 -4.49 -48.75 -3.08
N SER A 49 -3.29 -49.13 -3.51
CA SER A 49 -2.24 -48.14 -3.77
C SER A 49 -2.49 -47.42 -5.11
N PRO A 50 -1.96 -46.21 -5.31
CA PRO A 50 -2.16 -45.43 -6.54
C PRO A 50 -1.82 -46.20 -7.82
N GLU A 51 -0.76 -47.01 -7.81
CA GLU A 51 -0.34 -47.84 -8.95
C GLU A 51 -1.32 -48.98 -9.28
N HIS A 52 -2.23 -49.33 -8.38
CA HIS A 52 -3.27 -50.35 -8.58
C HIS A 52 -4.69 -49.76 -8.54
N ALA A 53 -4.82 -48.44 -8.71
CA ALA A 53 -6.12 -47.74 -8.59
C ALA A 53 -7.03 -47.95 -9.81
N GLU A 54 -6.48 -48.24 -10.98
CA GLU A 54 -7.23 -48.51 -12.21
C GLU A 54 -7.96 -49.87 -12.12
N GLY A 55 -9.27 -49.88 -12.35
CA GLY A 55 -10.10 -51.09 -12.26
C GLY A 55 -10.42 -51.55 -10.83
N ALA A 56 -9.92 -50.83 -9.81
CA ALA A 56 -10.11 -51.19 -8.41
C ALA A 56 -11.58 -51.17 -7.99
N VAL A 57 -12.38 -50.24 -8.54
CA VAL A 57 -13.81 -50.10 -8.21
C VAL A 57 -14.59 -51.33 -8.69
N ALA A 58 -14.34 -51.76 -9.93
CA ALA A 58 -14.89 -52.99 -10.49
C ALA A 58 -14.39 -54.25 -9.79
N GLY A 59 -13.10 -54.31 -9.46
CA GLY A 59 -12.50 -55.45 -8.74
C GLY A 59 -13.12 -55.66 -7.35
N ALA A 60 -13.33 -54.56 -6.60
CA ALA A 60 -13.99 -54.59 -5.30
C ALA A 60 -15.47 -55.00 -5.43
N LEU A 61 -16.17 -54.54 -6.47
CA LEU A 61 -17.55 -54.93 -6.76
C LEU A 61 -17.68 -56.43 -7.02
N ARG A 62 -16.82 -56.98 -7.87
CA ARG A 62 -16.76 -58.41 -8.19
C ARG A 62 -16.55 -59.23 -6.92
N SER A 63 -15.60 -58.81 -6.10
CA SER A 63 -15.31 -59.44 -4.80
C SER A 63 -16.53 -59.39 -3.87
N ALA A 64 -17.21 -58.24 -3.78
CA ALA A 64 -18.41 -58.07 -2.95
C ALA A 64 -19.59 -58.96 -3.40
N MET A 65 -19.76 -59.21 -4.70
CA MET A 65 -20.80 -60.12 -5.19
C MET A 65 -20.56 -61.58 -4.81
N ILE A 66 -19.28 -62.00 -4.80
CA ILE A 66 -18.86 -63.38 -4.53
C ILE A 66 -18.72 -63.64 -3.02
N GLN A 67 -18.16 -62.68 -2.28
CA GLN A 67 -17.84 -62.78 -0.86
C GLN A 67 -18.08 -61.43 -0.17
N PRO A 68 -19.35 -61.05 0.07
CA PRO A 68 -19.67 -59.77 0.69
C PRO A 68 -19.21 -59.72 2.15
N SER A 69 -18.80 -58.54 2.62
CA SER A 69 -18.44 -58.32 4.02
C SER A 69 -19.58 -58.60 5.00
N VAL A 70 -20.84 -58.48 4.54
CA VAL A 70 -22.05 -58.76 5.31
C VAL A 70 -23.02 -59.61 4.49
N GLY A 71 -23.46 -60.73 5.06
CA GLY A 71 -24.50 -61.61 4.48
C GLY A 71 -23.97 -62.65 3.50
N SER A 72 -24.87 -63.32 2.78
CA SER A 72 -24.53 -64.34 1.77
C SER A 72 -24.25 -63.73 0.39
N PRO A 73 -23.52 -64.43 -0.50
CA PRO A 73 -23.23 -63.98 -1.87
C PRO A 73 -24.50 -63.59 -2.63
N ARG A 74 -24.48 -62.43 -3.29
CA ARG A 74 -25.65 -61.85 -3.97
C ARG A 74 -25.23 -60.77 -4.97
N GLN A 75 -26.13 -60.46 -5.92
CA GLN A 75 -25.94 -59.39 -6.90
C GLN A 75 -26.89 -58.21 -6.62
N PRO A 76 -26.47 -56.97 -6.91
CA PRO A 76 -27.37 -55.82 -6.88
C PRO A 76 -28.42 -55.89 -7.99
N THR A 77 -29.54 -55.20 -7.76
CA THR A 77 -30.56 -54.96 -8.79
C THR A 77 -30.35 -53.66 -9.54
N ALA A 78 -29.57 -52.73 -8.97
CA ALA A 78 -29.15 -51.48 -9.57
C ALA A 78 -27.83 -51.02 -8.95
N ILE A 79 -27.03 -50.27 -9.70
CA ILE A 79 -25.78 -49.68 -9.24
C ILE A 79 -25.79 -48.17 -9.45
N ARG A 80 -25.27 -47.43 -8.47
CA ARG A 80 -25.00 -46.00 -8.56
C ARG A 80 -23.58 -45.67 -8.14
N VAL A 81 -22.90 -44.84 -8.92
CA VAL A 81 -21.54 -44.34 -8.65
C VAL A 81 -21.48 -42.84 -8.96
N ALA A 82 -20.59 -42.11 -8.30
CA ALA A 82 -20.53 -40.66 -8.40
C ALA A 82 -19.91 -40.16 -9.71
N ASP A 83 -18.91 -40.85 -10.25
CA ASP A 83 -18.13 -40.40 -11.41
C ASP A 83 -18.22 -41.34 -12.62
N ALA A 84 -17.92 -40.78 -13.80
CA ALA A 84 -18.03 -41.47 -15.08
C ALA A 84 -16.94 -42.55 -15.28
N SER A 85 -15.77 -42.41 -14.64
CA SER A 85 -14.67 -43.37 -14.74
C SER A 85 -15.04 -44.66 -14.01
N ALA A 86 -15.47 -44.55 -12.75
CA ALA A 86 -15.98 -45.68 -11.98
C ALA A 86 -17.16 -46.37 -12.70
N ALA A 87 -18.05 -45.59 -13.32
CA ALA A 87 -19.15 -46.16 -14.10
C ALA A 87 -18.69 -46.95 -15.33
N ALA A 88 -17.62 -46.51 -16.00
CA ALA A 88 -17.04 -47.22 -17.13
C ALA A 88 -16.43 -48.55 -16.68
N GLU A 89 -15.63 -48.55 -15.61
CA GLU A 89 -15.06 -49.76 -15.00
C GLU A 89 -16.17 -50.77 -14.63
N VAL A 90 -17.20 -50.30 -13.92
CA VAL A 90 -18.29 -51.14 -13.45
C VAL A 90 -19.12 -51.69 -14.61
N ARG A 91 -19.38 -50.90 -15.65
CA ARG A 91 -20.11 -51.39 -16.85
C ARG A 91 -19.32 -52.47 -17.60
N ALA A 92 -18.00 -52.34 -17.66
CA ALA A 92 -17.16 -53.39 -18.25
C ALA A 92 -17.25 -54.70 -17.45
N GLU A 93 -17.45 -54.62 -16.14
CA GLU A 93 -17.58 -55.75 -15.23
C GLU A 93 -18.96 -56.43 -15.28
N VAL A 94 -20.05 -55.67 -15.19
CA VAL A 94 -21.42 -56.22 -15.06
C VAL A 94 -22.19 -56.31 -16.40
N GLY A 95 -21.66 -55.70 -17.46
CA GLY A 95 -22.31 -55.64 -18.76
C GLY A 95 -23.67 -54.92 -18.71
N HIS A 96 -24.64 -55.41 -19.49
CA HIS A 96 -26.01 -54.86 -19.54
C HIS A 96 -26.99 -55.53 -18.56
N ALA A 97 -26.49 -56.42 -17.70
CA ALA A 97 -27.34 -57.21 -16.80
C ALA A 97 -27.88 -56.38 -15.62
N ILE A 98 -27.12 -55.37 -15.17
CA ILE A 98 -27.44 -54.52 -14.03
C ILE A 98 -27.40 -53.05 -14.49
N PRO A 99 -28.44 -52.24 -14.25
CA PRO A 99 -28.43 -50.82 -14.60
C PRO A 99 -27.41 -50.06 -13.75
N VAL A 100 -26.55 -49.27 -14.41
CA VAL A 100 -25.49 -48.44 -13.78
C VAL A 100 -25.78 -46.97 -14.03
N THR A 101 -26.08 -46.23 -12.96
CA THR A 101 -26.41 -44.80 -12.97
C THR A 101 -25.24 -43.97 -12.44
N VAL A 102 -24.94 -42.85 -13.10
CA VAL A 102 -23.99 -41.86 -12.60
C VAL A 102 -24.77 -40.79 -11.85
N ALA A 103 -24.64 -40.75 -10.53
CA ALA A 103 -25.32 -39.79 -9.65
C ALA A 103 -24.57 -39.71 -8.30
N ALA A 104 -24.71 -38.58 -7.61
CA ALA A 104 -24.06 -38.33 -6.32
C ALA A 104 -24.33 -39.47 -5.31
N THR A 105 -23.34 -39.75 -4.46
CA THR A 105 -23.38 -40.79 -3.42
C THR A 105 -23.18 -40.21 -2.01
N PRO A 106 -24.08 -39.32 -1.55
CA PRO A 106 -23.95 -38.66 -0.25
C PRO A 106 -23.92 -39.64 0.93
N GLU A 107 -24.46 -40.85 0.75
CA GLU A 107 -24.42 -41.90 1.77
C GLU A 107 -23.01 -42.48 1.96
N LEU A 108 -22.21 -42.54 0.88
CA LEU A 108 -20.80 -42.92 0.97
C LEU A 108 -19.96 -41.77 1.52
N ASP A 109 -20.25 -40.52 1.11
CA ASP A 109 -19.55 -39.33 1.63
C ASP A 109 -19.69 -39.24 3.16
N ALA A 110 -20.92 -39.41 3.67
CA ALA A 110 -21.18 -39.41 5.11
C ALA A 110 -20.53 -40.60 5.86
N LEU A 111 -20.43 -41.77 5.21
CA LEU A 111 -19.73 -42.93 5.80
C LEU A 111 -18.23 -42.66 5.90
N VAL A 112 -17.63 -42.13 4.83
CA VAL A 112 -16.19 -41.81 4.80
C VAL A 112 -15.85 -40.76 5.85
N GLU A 113 -16.65 -39.69 5.95
CA GLU A 113 -16.51 -38.67 6.98
C GLU A 113 -16.53 -39.29 8.39
N HIS A 114 -17.51 -40.15 8.68
CA HIS A 114 -17.58 -40.84 9.97
C HIS A 114 -16.43 -41.82 10.22
N MET A 115 -15.94 -42.51 9.19
CA MET A 115 -14.77 -43.39 9.30
C MET A 115 -13.51 -42.59 9.64
N ILE A 116 -13.34 -41.41 9.02
CA ILE A 116 -12.21 -40.51 9.30
C ILE A 116 -12.27 -40.01 10.75
N GLU A 117 -13.44 -39.61 11.25
CA GLU A 117 -13.62 -39.14 12.64
C GLU A 117 -13.32 -40.21 13.71
N THR A 118 -13.43 -41.50 13.36
CA THR A 118 -13.31 -42.62 14.31
C THR A 118 -11.97 -43.34 14.24
N LEU A 119 -11.08 -42.95 13.30
CA LEU A 119 -9.74 -43.50 13.16
C LEU A 119 -8.87 -43.09 14.37
N PRO A 120 -8.31 -44.03 15.13
CA PRO A 120 -7.37 -43.70 16.19
C PRO A 120 -6.08 -43.13 15.56
N PRO A 121 -5.44 -42.11 16.17
CA PRO A 121 -4.13 -41.64 15.72
C PRO A 121 -3.11 -42.80 15.78
N HIS A 122 -2.29 -42.96 14.74
CA HIS A 122 -1.26 -44.01 14.74
C HIS A 122 -0.14 -43.63 15.71
N GLU A 123 0.46 -44.62 16.39
CA GLU A 123 1.58 -44.38 17.32
C GLU A 123 2.82 -43.75 16.62
N ASP A 124 2.97 -43.96 15.30
CA ASP A 124 4.00 -43.38 14.43
C ASP A 124 3.66 -41.96 13.90
N ASP A 125 2.56 -41.36 14.37
CA ASP A 125 2.14 -39.99 14.00
C ASP A 125 2.74 -38.89 14.90
N GLN A 126 3.67 -39.23 15.79
CA GLN A 126 4.37 -38.16 16.53
C GLN A 126 5.17 -37.29 15.55
N PRO A 127 4.91 -35.97 15.48
CA PRO A 127 5.65 -35.08 14.60
C PRO A 127 7.15 -35.14 14.92
N SER A 128 8.00 -35.17 13.90
CA SER A 128 9.46 -35.27 14.05
C SER A 128 10.12 -34.51 12.92
N TYR A 129 11.24 -33.83 13.20
CA TYR A 129 12.06 -33.20 12.16
C TYR A 129 12.66 -34.21 11.18
N PHE A 130 12.83 -35.45 11.62
CA PHE A 130 13.37 -36.53 10.79
C PHE A 130 12.29 -37.21 9.94
N ALA A 131 11.02 -36.87 10.14
CA ALA A 131 9.86 -37.44 9.45
C ALA A 131 9.91 -38.98 9.39
N GLY A 132 10.19 -39.65 10.51
CA GLY A 132 10.31 -41.12 10.54
C GLY A 132 11.55 -41.69 9.85
N GLY A 133 12.56 -40.87 9.58
CA GLY A 133 13.83 -41.26 8.95
C GLY A 133 13.99 -40.79 7.50
N HIS A 134 12.97 -40.18 6.90
CA HIS A 134 13.01 -39.65 5.53
C HIS A 134 13.79 -38.34 5.40
N VAL A 135 14.07 -37.65 6.51
CA VAL A 135 14.87 -36.43 6.54
C VAL A 135 16.12 -36.67 7.38
N SER A 136 17.29 -36.42 6.79
CA SER A 136 18.58 -36.60 7.47
C SER A 136 18.85 -35.49 8.49
N ILE A 137 19.66 -35.78 9.52
CA ILE A 137 20.12 -34.79 10.50
C ILE A 137 20.78 -33.60 9.82
N ALA A 138 21.61 -33.83 8.78
CA ALA A 138 22.29 -32.78 8.05
C ALA A 138 21.31 -31.84 7.31
N ALA A 139 20.19 -32.37 6.80
CA ALA A 139 19.16 -31.54 6.18
C ALA A 139 18.46 -30.64 7.21
N VAL A 140 18.16 -31.18 8.39
CA VAL A 140 17.56 -30.40 9.49
C VAL A 140 18.53 -29.33 10.02
N GLU A 141 19.82 -29.65 10.17
CA GLU A 141 20.84 -28.67 10.56
C GLU A 141 20.87 -27.46 9.63
N LYS A 142 20.83 -27.71 8.31
CA LYS A 142 20.80 -26.65 7.29
C LYS A 142 19.51 -25.84 7.36
N LEU A 143 18.36 -26.51 7.53
CA LEU A 143 17.06 -25.84 7.70
C LEU A 143 17.10 -24.87 8.88
N PHE A 144 17.60 -25.29 10.05
CA PHE A 144 17.71 -24.43 11.24
C PHE A 144 18.64 -23.24 11.01
N ALA A 145 19.80 -23.47 10.37
CA ALA A 145 20.74 -22.41 10.06
C ALA A 145 20.13 -21.36 9.11
N ALA A 146 19.45 -21.79 8.05
CA ALA A 146 18.75 -20.92 7.09
C ALA A 146 17.59 -20.16 7.76
N SER A 147 16.75 -20.86 8.50
CA SER A 147 15.58 -20.30 9.17
C SER A 147 15.95 -19.26 10.22
N ARG A 148 17.07 -19.47 10.94
CA ARG A 148 17.61 -18.45 11.85
C ARG A 148 17.95 -17.14 11.13
N ARG A 149 18.55 -17.21 9.93
CA ARG A 149 18.89 -16.01 9.14
C ARG A 149 17.60 -15.29 8.69
N LEU A 150 16.63 -16.04 8.18
CA LEU A 150 15.32 -15.52 7.77
C LEU A 150 14.59 -14.81 8.92
N PHE A 151 14.57 -15.44 10.10
CA PHE A 151 13.90 -14.87 11.28
C PHE A 151 14.56 -13.59 11.78
N VAL A 152 15.88 -13.47 11.64
CA VAL A 152 16.59 -12.24 11.98
C VAL A 152 16.31 -11.13 10.95
N ALA A 153 16.21 -11.48 9.67
CA ALA A 153 15.93 -10.53 8.59
C ALA A 153 14.49 -9.99 8.61
N LYS A 154 13.53 -10.74 9.16
CA LYS A 154 12.12 -10.33 9.36
C LYS A 154 11.46 -9.77 8.09
N PRO A 155 11.38 -10.54 6.99
CA PRO A 155 10.72 -10.07 5.76
C PRO A 155 9.26 -9.67 6.01
N TRP A 156 8.55 -10.32 6.93
CA TRP A 156 7.19 -9.98 7.36
C TRP A 156 7.05 -8.63 8.09
N ALA A 157 8.15 -7.93 8.39
CA ALA A 157 8.10 -6.57 8.91
C ALA A 157 7.93 -5.53 7.80
N VAL A 158 8.17 -5.90 6.54
CA VAL A 158 8.18 -5.00 5.38
C VAL A 158 7.27 -5.48 4.24
N ALA A 159 7.10 -6.78 4.04
CA ALA A 159 6.20 -7.34 3.03
C ALA A 159 4.85 -7.75 3.61
N ASP A 160 3.81 -7.46 2.83
CA ASP A 160 2.43 -7.93 3.01
C ASP A 160 2.25 -9.32 2.37
N ASP A 161 1.30 -10.11 2.87
CA ASP A 161 1.07 -11.49 2.41
C ASP A 161 0.53 -11.58 0.98
N THR A 162 0.04 -10.47 0.42
CA THR A 162 -0.34 -10.33 -1.00
C THR A 162 0.83 -9.97 -1.92
N GLN A 163 1.96 -9.48 -1.38
CA GLN A 163 3.17 -9.13 -2.15
C GLN A 163 4.03 -10.38 -2.41
N VAL A 164 3.55 -11.22 -3.32
CA VAL A 164 4.18 -12.52 -3.60
C VAL A 164 5.39 -12.45 -4.53
N ILE A 165 6.29 -13.42 -4.37
CA ILE A 165 7.58 -13.52 -5.06
C ILE A 165 7.57 -14.79 -5.90
N ARG A 166 7.94 -14.70 -7.18
CA ARG A 166 8.17 -15.89 -8.01
C ARG A 166 9.50 -16.52 -7.62
N MET A 167 9.54 -17.84 -7.48
CA MET A 167 10.73 -18.61 -7.19
C MET A 167 10.92 -19.76 -8.19
N ASP A 168 12.12 -19.87 -8.73
CA ASP A 168 12.54 -21.00 -9.57
C ASP A 168 13.80 -21.64 -8.95
N ILE A 169 13.79 -22.96 -8.81
CA ILE A 169 14.93 -23.78 -8.35
C ILE A 169 15.13 -24.91 -9.36
N PRO A 170 15.86 -24.67 -10.47
CA PRO A 170 16.02 -25.65 -11.55
C PRO A 170 16.56 -27.01 -11.07
N ALA A 171 17.51 -26.99 -10.12
CA ALA A 171 18.10 -28.21 -9.56
C ALA A 171 17.09 -29.11 -8.82
N LEU A 172 15.98 -28.54 -8.32
CA LEU A 172 14.93 -29.25 -7.62
C LEU A 172 13.65 -29.41 -8.48
N GLY A 173 13.66 -28.95 -9.74
CA GLY A 173 12.50 -28.96 -10.61
C GLY A 173 11.35 -28.09 -10.11
N VAL A 174 11.67 -26.99 -9.41
CA VAL A 174 10.69 -25.98 -9.00
C VAL A 174 10.72 -24.87 -10.04
N GLU A 175 9.59 -24.61 -10.69
CA GLU A 175 9.47 -23.59 -11.73
C GLU A 175 8.18 -22.79 -11.48
N GLY A 176 8.29 -21.47 -11.43
CA GLY A 176 7.16 -20.56 -11.25
C GLY A 176 6.44 -20.65 -9.91
N ALA A 177 7.12 -21.13 -8.87
CA ALA A 177 6.53 -21.23 -7.54
C ALA A 177 6.22 -19.83 -6.98
N CYS A 178 5.07 -19.69 -6.34
CA CYS A 178 4.62 -18.46 -5.71
C CYS A 178 4.92 -18.50 -4.20
N VAL A 179 5.81 -17.62 -3.75
CA VAL A 179 6.20 -17.49 -2.34
C VAL A 179 5.47 -16.30 -1.73
N SER A 180 4.67 -16.55 -0.69
CA SER A 180 3.97 -15.53 0.12
C SER A 180 4.63 -15.42 1.50
N VAL A 181 4.86 -14.18 1.96
CA VAL A 181 5.46 -13.88 3.27
C VAL A 181 4.34 -13.64 4.29
N MET A 182 4.27 -14.47 5.32
CA MET A 182 3.22 -14.36 6.34
C MET A 182 3.72 -13.71 7.63
N GLY A 183 2.88 -12.87 8.25
CA GLY A 183 3.04 -12.48 9.65
C GLY A 183 2.79 -11.02 10.01
N GLN A 184 2.24 -10.20 9.13
CA GLN A 184 1.95 -8.79 9.42
C GLN A 184 0.89 -8.59 10.53
N LEU A 185 0.01 -9.59 10.74
CA LEU A 185 -0.98 -9.61 11.82
C LEU A 185 -0.48 -10.19 13.15
N GLY A 186 0.79 -10.64 13.22
CA GLY A 186 1.49 -10.94 14.47
C GLY A 186 1.24 -12.29 15.15
N ASP A 187 0.33 -13.13 14.63
CA ASP A 187 -0.02 -14.42 15.25
C ASP A 187 0.87 -15.59 14.81
N SER A 188 1.45 -15.55 13.60
CA SER A 188 2.40 -16.56 13.10
C SER A 188 3.29 -15.95 12.01
N HIS A 189 4.60 -16.22 12.04
CA HIS A 189 5.57 -15.75 11.04
C HIS A 189 6.03 -16.89 10.16
N GLY A 190 6.22 -16.64 8.86
CA GLY A 190 6.71 -17.69 7.97
C GLY A 190 6.62 -17.38 6.48
N LEU A 191 6.81 -18.43 5.68
CA LEU A 191 6.68 -18.44 4.23
C LEU A 191 5.69 -19.54 3.81
N LEU A 192 4.81 -19.22 2.87
CA LEU A 192 4.04 -20.21 2.12
C LEU A 192 4.62 -20.32 0.72
N VAL A 193 4.77 -21.54 0.22
CA VAL A 193 5.29 -21.82 -1.13
C VAL A 193 4.25 -22.63 -1.88
N PHE A 194 3.60 -21.97 -2.84
CA PHE A 194 2.64 -22.57 -3.76
C PHE A 194 3.33 -22.93 -5.07
N PRO A 195 2.88 -23.99 -5.77
CA PRO A 195 3.46 -24.38 -7.07
C PRO A 195 3.28 -23.33 -8.17
N SER A 196 2.24 -22.49 -8.06
CA SER A 196 1.94 -21.42 -9.00
C SER A 196 1.21 -20.27 -8.31
N ILE A 197 1.11 -19.12 -9.00
CA ILE A 197 0.27 -18.00 -8.55
C ILE A 197 -1.22 -18.35 -8.56
N ASP A 198 -1.67 -19.19 -9.50
CA ASP A 198 -3.07 -19.63 -9.59
C ASP A 198 -3.47 -20.48 -8.36
N ASP A 199 -2.55 -21.30 -7.85
CA ASP A 199 -2.76 -22.08 -6.62
C ASP A 199 -2.80 -21.17 -5.38
N PHE A 200 -1.99 -20.11 -5.34
CA PHE A 200 -2.05 -19.11 -4.27
C PHE A 200 -3.38 -18.35 -4.28
N GLU A 201 -3.83 -17.87 -5.44
CA GLU A 201 -5.13 -17.20 -5.58
C GLU A 201 -6.28 -18.12 -5.16
N SER A 202 -6.25 -19.39 -5.59
CA SER A 202 -7.25 -20.39 -5.21
C SER A 202 -7.25 -20.68 -3.70
N PHE A 203 -6.07 -20.64 -3.06
CA PHE A 203 -5.94 -20.78 -1.61
C PHE A 203 -6.56 -19.60 -0.86
N LEU A 204 -6.32 -18.37 -1.31
CA LEU A 204 -6.93 -17.17 -0.73
C LEU A 204 -8.46 -17.22 -0.83
N ASP A 205 -8.99 -17.59 -1.99
CA ASP A 205 -10.44 -17.75 -2.21
C ASP A 205 -11.05 -18.81 -1.26
N ALA A 206 -10.32 -19.91 -1.01
CA ALA A 206 -10.76 -20.98 -0.11
C ALA A 206 -10.69 -20.58 1.38
N ALA A 207 -9.67 -19.82 1.77
CA ALA A 207 -9.54 -19.28 3.13
C ALA A 207 -10.68 -18.29 3.43
N GLU A 208 -11.01 -17.42 2.48
CA GLU A 208 -12.06 -16.39 2.62
C GLU A 208 -13.48 -16.98 2.70
N SER A 209 -13.74 -18.08 1.99
CA SER A 209 -15.03 -18.77 1.99
C SER A 209 -15.26 -19.67 3.22
N GLY A 210 -14.23 -19.86 4.05
CA GLY A 210 -14.23 -20.81 5.17
C GLY A 210 -14.27 -22.27 4.72
N ASP A 211 -14.00 -22.54 3.45
CA ASP A 211 -13.92 -23.90 2.90
C ASP A 211 -12.60 -24.58 3.28
N LEU A 212 -11.57 -23.79 3.62
CA LEU A 212 -10.30 -24.26 4.18
C LEU A 212 -10.49 -25.01 5.51
N GLU A 213 -11.27 -24.44 6.43
CA GLU A 213 -11.60 -25.07 7.72
C GLU A 213 -12.53 -26.28 7.58
N ARG A 214 -13.25 -26.38 6.46
CA ARG A 214 -14.21 -27.46 6.16
C ARG A 214 -13.62 -28.56 5.29
N GLY A 215 -12.32 -28.48 4.95
CA GLY A 215 -11.62 -29.46 4.13
C GLY A 215 -12.16 -29.58 2.70
N ARG A 216 -12.84 -28.56 2.17
CA ARG A 216 -13.47 -28.58 0.83
C ARG A 216 -12.62 -27.89 -0.23
N ILE A 217 -11.31 -27.99 -0.11
CA ILE A 217 -10.38 -27.35 -1.03
C ILE A 217 -10.12 -28.27 -2.21
N ALA A 218 -10.12 -27.70 -3.41
CA ALA A 218 -9.65 -28.36 -4.62
C ALA A 218 -8.59 -27.48 -5.28
N LEU A 219 -7.40 -27.40 -4.67
CA LEU A 219 -6.24 -26.81 -5.36
C LEU A 219 -5.80 -27.74 -6.49
N THR A 220 -5.04 -27.22 -7.44
CA THR A 220 -4.49 -28.06 -8.51
C THR A 220 -3.27 -28.85 -8.01
N ALA A 221 -2.58 -28.31 -7.00
CA ALA A 221 -1.40 -28.92 -6.39
C ALA A 221 -1.28 -28.59 -4.90
N GLY A 222 -0.48 -29.40 -4.20
CA GLY A 222 -0.18 -29.21 -2.79
C GLY A 222 0.85 -28.10 -2.54
N TRP A 223 0.82 -27.49 -1.35
CA TRP A 223 1.71 -26.39 -0.97
C TRP A 223 2.65 -26.78 0.19
N LEU A 224 3.73 -26.01 0.33
CA LEU A 224 4.71 -26.17 1.39
C LEU A 224 4.66 -24.94 2.31
N THR A 225 4.84 -25.12 3.60
CA THR A 225 4.90 -24.01 4.57
C THR A 225 6.17 -24.10 5.39
N LEU A 226 6.78 -22.95 5.67
CA LEU A 226 7.83 -22.79 6.68
C LEU A 226 7.33 -21.77 7.71
N LEU A 227 6.94 -22.23 8.88
CA LEU A 227 6.43 -21.40 9.97
C LEU A 227 7.43 -21.33 11.13
N PHE A 228 7.30 -20.29 11.96
CA PHE A 228 8.08 -20.15 13.19
C PHE A 228 7.18 -20.28 14.41
N GLU A 229 7.53 -21.25 15.26
CA GLU A 229 6.77 -21.60 16.45
C GLU A 229 7.54 -21.29 17.74
N ARG A 230 6.79 -21.12 18.82
CA ARG A 230 7.37 -21.05 20.16
C ARG A 230 7.83 -22.43 20.61
N ALA A 231 8.94 -22.46 21.34
CA ALA A 231 9.46 -23.68 21.96
C ALA A 231 8.38 -24.44 22.75
N THR A 232 7.45 -23.72 23.41
CA THR A 232 6.35 -24.30 24.18
C THR A 232 5.24 -24.90 23.35
N GLU A 233 5.09 -24.45 22.09
CA GLU A 233 4.06 -24.88 21.14
C GLU A 233 4.55 -26.03 20.25
N LEU A 234 5.87 -26.20 20.12
CA LEU A 234 6.44 -27.36 19.46
C LEU A 234 6.00 -28.69 20.09
N PRO A 235 5.73 -29.71 19.26
CA PRO A 235 5.55 -31.09 19.71
C PRO A 235 6.70 -31.57 20.61
N PRO A 236 6.43 -32.36 21.67
CA PRO A 236 7.46 -32.80 22.63
C PRO A 236 8.61 -33.61 22.02
N SER A 237 8.37 -34.36 20.95
CA SER A 237 9.38 -35.07 20.14
C SER A 237 10.34 -34.08 19.47
N MET A 238 9.82 -33.17 18.66
CA MET A 238 10.59 -32.14 17.94
C MET A 238 11.39 -31.24 18.89
N ARG A 239 10.81 -30.88 20.04
CA ARG A 239 11.51 -30.11 21.08
C ARG A 239 12.72 -30.88 21.64
N ARG A 240 12.58 -32.18 21.89
CA ARG A 240 13.68 -33.03 22.35
C ARG A 240 14.77 -33.14 21.29
N GLU A 241 14.40 -33.38 20.03
CA GLU A 241 15.32 -33.46 18.90
C GLU A 241 16.15 -32.16 18.78
N ALA A 242 15.49 -31.00 18.78
CA ALA A 242 16.18 -29.72 18.70
C ALA A 242 17.13 -29.46 19.88
N MET A 243 16.76 -29.90 21.08
CA MET A 243 17.63 -29.80 22.27
C MET A 243 18.80 -30.78 22.22
N GLU A 244 18.58 -32.01 21.76
CA GLU A 244 19.60 -33.06 21.67
C GLU A 244 20.70 -32.70 20.66
N HIS A 245 20.31 -32.14 19.51
CA HIS A 245 21.25 -31.73 18.46
C HIS A 245 21.75 -30.29 18.62
N ALA A 246 21.23 -29.53 19.59
CA ALA A 246 21.62 -28.16 19.89
C ALA A 246 21.58 -27.21 18.67
N TRP A 247 20.56 -27.36 17.81
CA TRP A 247 20.43 -26.52 16.63
C TRP A 247 20.16 -25.04 16.98
N PRO A 248 20.82 -24.09 16.31
CA PRO A 248 20.73 -22.68 16.66
C PRO A 248 19.40 -22.06 16.20
N VAL A 249 18.71 -21.38 17.10
CA VAL A 249 17.52 -20.55 16.82
C VAL A 249 17.78 -19.08 17.18
N ALA A 250 17.07 -18.14 16.56
CA ALA A 250 17.24 -16.71 16.83
C ALA A 250 16.71 -16.29 18.21
N SER A 251 15.62 -16.92 18.64
CA SER A 251 14.90 -16.66 19.89
C SER A 251 13.96 -17.82 20.21
N ALA A 252 13.27 -17.77 21.37
CA ALA A 252 12.40 -18.86 21.83
C ALA A 252 11.11 -19.05 20.99
N ASP A 253 10.81 -18.10 20.11
CA ASP A 253 9.70 -18.02 19.17
C ASP A 253 10.13 -18.27 17.70
N ALA A 254 11.36 -18.74 17.49
CA ALA A 254 11.97 -18.87 16.17
C ALA A 254 12.30 -20.32 15.79
N TYR A 255 11.51 -21.30 16.26
CA TYR A 255 11.71 -22.69 15.86
C TYR A 255 11.04 -22.95 14.51
N PRO A 256 11.77 -23.36 13.46
CA PRO A 256 11.18 -23.60 12.15
C PRO A 256 10.33 -24.85 12.18
N MET A 257 9.14 -24.79 11.58
CA MET A 257 8.26 -25.93 11.34
C MET A 257 7.94 -25.96 9.86
N VAL A 258 8.39 -27.01 9.18
CA VAL A 258 8.04 -27.27 7.79
C VAL A 258 6.81 -28.16 7.75
N ASP A 259 5.85 -27.84 6.89
CA ASP A 259 4.68 -28.68 6.64
C ASP A 259 4.41 -28.78 5.15
N ARG A 260 3.94 -29.93 4.70
CA ARG A 260 3.55 -30.18 3.31
C ARG A 260 2.08 -30.60 3.29
N ARG A 261 1.29 -29.90 2.50
CA ARG A 261 -0.16 -30.13 2.36
C ARG A 261 -0.45 -30.61 0.96
N ASP A 262 -1.28 -31.64 0.83
CA ASP A 262 -1.85 -32.06 -0.45
C ASP A 262 -2.96 -31.10 -0.88
N PRO A 263 -3.44 -31.18 -2.15
CA PRO A 263 -4.45 -30.25 -2.67
C PRO A 263 -5.76 -30.16 -1.87
N ASP A 264 -6.08 -31.21 -1.11
CA ASP A 264 -7.24 -31.29 -0.21
C ASP A 264 -6.93 -30.86 1.24
N ALA A 265 -5.79 -30.18 1.45
CA ALA A 265 -5.27 -29.73 2.73
C ALA A 265 -4.84 -30.84 3.71
N THR A 266 -4.83 -32.10 3.27
CA THR A 266 -4.31 -33.20 4.10
C THR A 266 -2.82 -33.04 4.31
N GLN A 267 -2.36 -33.18 5.55
CA GLN A 267 -0.93 -33.14 5.87
C GLN A 267 -0.23 -34.38 5.30
N ARG A 268 0.76 -34.15 4.43
CA ARG A 268 1.61 -35.17 3.84
C ARG A 268 2.90 -35.31 4.66
N PRO A 269 3.39 -36.53 4.93
CA PRO A 269 4.71 -36.71 5.55
C PRO A 269 5.82 -36.11 4.68
N LEU A 270 6.71 -35.35 5.32
CA LEU A 270 7.83 -34.70 4.65
C LEU A 270 8.84 -35.70 4.09
N VAL A 271 9.41 -35.36 2.94
CA VAL A 271 10.61 -36.02 2.39
C VAL A 271 11.79 -35.03 2.35
N ALA A 272 13.00 -35.53 2.13
CA ALA A 272 14.20 -34.70 2.05
C ALA A 272 14.06 -33.50 1.09
N ARG A 273 13.44 -33.72 -0.08
CA ARG A 273 13.20 -32.68 -1.09
C ARG A 273 12.37 -31.51 -0.55
N ASP A 274 11.37 -31.75 0.31
CA ASP A 274 10.53 -30.69 0.87
C ASP A 274 11.35 -29.76 1.77
N VAL A 275 12.21 -30.34 2.60
CA VAL A 275 13.11 -29.61 3.50
C VAL A 275 14.18 -28.85 2.73
N GLU A 276 14.69 -29.43 1.64
CA GLU A 276 15.63 -28.76 0.73
C GLU A 276 15.01 -27.53 0.07
N ILE A 277 13.77 -27.62 -0.43
CA ILE A 277 13.05 -26.47 -1.00
C ILE A 277 12.83 -25.38 0.06
N ALA A 278 12.35 -25.75 1.25
CA ALA A 278 12.15 -24.79 2.34
C ALA A 278 13.45 -24.08 2.75
N THR A 279 14.56 -24.83 2.80
CA THR A 279 15.89 -24.31 3.16
C THR A 279 16.41 -23.34 2.10
N ALA A 280 16.35 -23.72 0.83
CA ALA A 280 16.78 -22.88 -0.29
C ALA A 280 15.92 -21.60 -0.38
N CYS A 281 14.61 -21.73 -0.23
CA CYS A 281 13.67 -20.60 -0.18
C CYS A 281 14.02 -19.63 0.95
N ALA A 282 14.23 -20.13 2.18
CA ALA A 282 14.57 -19.29 3.32
C ALA A 282 15.86 -18.50 3.11
N LEU A 283 16.90 -19.12 2.54
CA LEU A 283 18.16 -18.45 2.23
C LEU A 283 18.01 -17.39 1.14
N ALA A 284 17.37 -17.73 0.02
CA ALA A 284 17.19 -16.82 -1.11
C ALA A 284 16.32 -15.62 -0.72
N VAL A 285 15.19 -15.85 -0.03
CA VAL A 285 14.32 -14.77 0.48
C VAL A 285 15.08 -13.88 1.45
N THR A 286 15.89 -14.44 2.36
CA THR A 286 16.73 -13.63 3.26
C THR A 286 17.67 -12.71 2.47
N ALA A 287 18.36 -13.23 1.47
CA ALA A 287 19.30 -12.46 0.65
C ALA A 287 18.59 -11.37 -0.16
N PHE A 288 17.45 -11.73 -0.77
CA PHE A 288 16.62 -10.81 -1.55
C PHE A 288 16.14 -9.63 -0.70
N PHE A 289 15.52 -9.90 0.45
CA PHE A 289 15.02 -8.83 1.33
C PHE A 289 16.14 -7.97 1.91
N THR A 290 17.32 -8.52 2.17
CA THR A 290 18.46 -7.74 2.65
C THR A 290 18.89 -6.65 1.65
N ARG A 291 18.71 -6.91 0.34
CA ARG A 291 19.06 -5.96 -0.72
C ARG A 291 17.87 -5.10 -1.18
N HIS A 292 16.68 -5.70 -1.20
CA HIS A 292 15.52 -5.20 -1.92
C HIS A 292 14.30 -4.97 -1.04
N ALA A 293 14.44 -4.88 0.29
CA ALA A 293 13.33 -4.58 1.20
C ALA A 293 12.49 -3.36 0.77
N GLY A 294 13.15 -2.32 0.22
CA GLY A 294 12.47 -1.12 -0.28
C GLY A 294 11.52 -1.37 -1.47
N LEU A 295 11.62 -2.49 -2.19
CA LEU A 295 10.63 -2.87 -3.20
C LEU A 295 9.26 -3.11 -2.58
N PHE A 296 9.21 -3.69 -1.38
CA PHE A 296 7.96 -4.05 -0.70
C PHE A 296 7.32 -2.85 0.02
N GLU A 297 8.10 -1.80 0.29
CA GLU A 297 7.58 -0.52 0.79
C GLU A 297 7.08 0.41 -0.34
N SER A 298 7.40 0.08 -1.60
CA SER A 298 7.03 0.87 -2.77
C SER A 298 5.65 0.46 -3.32
N ASN A 299 4.85 1.44 -3.72
CA ASN A 299 3.56 1.22 -4.37
C ASN A 299 3.69 0.85 -5.87
N THR A 300 4.89 0.98 -6.45
CA THR A 300 5.20 0.64 -7.85
C THR A 300 6.64 0.11 -7.96
N PRO A 301 6.95 -1.07 -7.41
CA PRO A 301 8.29 -1.63 -7.53
C PRO A 301 8.58 -2.02 -8.99
N ALA A 302 9.73 -1.61 -9.51
CA ALA A 302 10.25 -2.18 -10.74
C ALA A 302 10.52 -3.68 -10.55
N THR A 303 10.29 -4.49 -11.57
CA THR A 303 10.57 -5.92 -11.51
C THR A 303 12.06 -6.15 -11.34
N VAL A 304 12.41 -6.80 -10.23
CA VAL A 304 13.76 -7.27 -9.95
C VAL A 304 13.75 -8.79 -10.06
N SER A 305 14.61 -9.32 -10.93
CA SER A 305 14.90 -10.74 -11.04
C SER A 305 16.37 -10.96 -10.74
N GLU A 306 16.67 -11.72 -9.69
CA GLU A 306 18.04 -12.03 -9.28
C GLU A 306 18.17 -13.51 -8.92
N SER A 307 19.35 -14.06 -9.17
CA SER A 307 19.71 -15.40 -8.72
C SER A 307 20.60 -15.37 -7.47
N TYR A 308 20.41 -16.37 -6.62
CA TYR A 308 21.14 -16.58 -5.38
C TYR A 308 21.66 -18.01 -5.36
N LEU A 309 22.92 -18.20 -4.98
CA LEU A 309 23.47 -19.51 -4.71
C LEU A 309 23.22 -19.87 -3.25
N ASP A 310 22.67 -21.05 -3.02
CA ASP A 310 22.56 -21.58 -1.67
C ASP A 310 23.88 -22.20 -1.17
N ASP A 311 23.90 -22.68 0.07
CA ASP A 311 25.09 -23.26 0.70
C ASP A 311 25.57 -24.57 0.00
N GLU A 312 24.78 -25.14 -0.92
CA GLU A 312 25.12 -26.31 -1.75
C GLU A 312 25.50 -25.93 -3.19
N GLY A 313 25.53 -24.64 -3.52
CA GLY A 313 25.81 -24.13 -4.86
C GLY A 313 24.63 -24.29 -5.84
N ARG A 314 23.41 -24.55 -5.34
CA ARG A 314 22.19 -24.56 -6.16
C ARG A 314 21.75 -23.13 -6.41
N GLU A 315 21.45 -22.84 -7.67
CA GLU A 315 20.92 -21.54 -8.07
C GLU A 315 19.42 -21.45 -7.81
N VAL A 316 19.01 -20.38 -7.13
CA VAL A 316 17.62 -20.03 -6.83
C VAL A 316 17.34 -18.67 -7.43
N TRP A 317 16.39 -18.60 -8.35
CA TRP A 317 15.94 -17.34 -8.95
C TRP A 317 14.74 -16.80 -8.17
N LEU A 318 14.77 -15.52 -7.84
CA LEU A 318 13.65 -14.81 -7.27
C LEU A 318 13.28 -13.61 -8.15
N THR A 319 11.99 -13.46 -8.42
CA THR A 319 11.44 -12.33 -9.17
C THR A 319 10.31 -11.66 -8.38
N ALA A 320 10.45 -10.36 -8.12
CA ALA A 320 9.42 -9.55 -7.45
C ALA A 320 9.21 -8.20 -8.18
N PRO A 321 7.96 -7.76 -8.40
CA PRO A 321 6.72 -8.51 -8.16
C PRO A 321 6.59 -9.73 -9.08
N HIS A 322 5.75 -10.71 -8.70
CA HIS A 322 5.57 -11.98 -9.41
C HIS A 322 5.03 -11.77 -10.85
N GLY A 323 5.92 -11.74 -11.85
CA GLY A 323 5.60 -11.53 -13.27
C GLY A 323 6.21 -12.59 -14.21
N PRO A 324 5.82 -12.64 -15.50
CA PRO A 324 6.44 -13.50 -16.49
C PRO A 324 7.91 -13.12 -16.72
N ILE A 325 8.77 -14.11 -16.96
CA ILE A 325 10.16 -13.88 -17.37
C ILE A 325 10.12 -13.43 -18.84
N GLU A 326 10.07 -12.13 -19.10
CA GLU A 326 10.46 -11.62 -20.41
C GLU A 326 11.99 -11.65 -20.50
N ASP A 327 12.51 -12.19 -21.61
CA ASP A 327 13.93 -12.41 -21.91
C ASP A 327 14.79 -11.17 -21.59
N MET A 328 15.34 -11.11 -20.36
CA MET A 328 16.31 -10.09 -19.96
C MET A 328 17.68 -10.74 -19.75
N ASP A 329 18.67 -10.24 -20.49
CA ASP A 329 20.07 -10.65 -20.40
C ASP A 329 20.62 -10.50 -18.97
N PRO A 330 21.43 -11.46 -18.47
CA PRO A 330 21.97 -11.42 -17.12
C PRO A 330 22.99 -10.30 -16.94
N PRO A 331 22.85 -9.40 -15.94
CA PRO A 331 23.89 -8.45 -15.58
C PRO A 331 25.02 -9.09 -14.76
N ASP A 332 26.23 -8.54 -14.93
CA ASP A 332 27.50 -9.02 -14.39
C ASP A 332 27.49 -9.37 -12.89
N SER A 333 28.03 -10.54 -12.57
CA SER A 333 28.21 -11.07 -11.22
C SER A 333 29.12 -10.18 -10.37
N ALA A 334 28.55 -9.52 -9.37
CA ALA A 334 29.30 -8.89 -8.29
C ALA A 334 28.96 -9.58 -6.95
N GLU A 335 29.94 -10.28 -6.36
CA GLU A 335 29.89 -10.70 -4.96
C GLU A 335 30.17 -9.52 -4.05
N PRO A 336 29.35 -9.27 -3.01
CA PRO A 336 29.96 -8.94 -1.72
C PRO A 336 29.20 -9.41 -0.46
N THR A 337 29.98 -9.48 0.62
CA THR A 337 29.72 -9.96 1.98
C THR A 337 28.93 -8.99 2.87
N LEU A 338 28.22 -9.54 3.87
CA LEU A 338 27.36 -8.85 4.83
C LEU A 338 28.07 -8.64 6.17
N ASP A 339 28.28 -7.38 6.58
CA ASP A 339 28.59 -7.01 7.97
C ASP A 339 27.91 -5.67 8.31
N GLY A 340 27.02 -5.68 9.31
CA GLY A 340 26.57 -4.48 10.02
C GLY A 340 25.06 -4.24 10.08
N ALA A 341 24.40 -4.72 11.15
CA ALA A 341 23.09 -4.21 11.57
C ALA A 341 23.08 -3.96 13.09
N ALA A 342 22.67 -2.74 13.47
CA ALA A 342 22.54 -2.28 14.86
C ALA A 342 21.12 -2.52 15.42
N PRO A 343 20.93 -2.66 16.76
CA PRO A 343 19.66 -3.06 17.36
C PRO A 343 18.66 -1.89 17.61
N PRO A 344 17.33 -2.15 17.59
CA PRO A 344 16.29 -1.14 17.84
C PRO A 344 15.86 -1.02 19.33
N GLU A 345 15.33 0.16 19.70
CA GLU A 345 14.88 0.54 21.04
C GLU A 345 13.44 0.07 21.43
N PRO A 346 13.12 -0.02 22.75
CA PRO A 346 11.87 -0.62 23.25
C PRO A 346 10.65 0.31 23.34
N PHE A 347 9.48 -0.29 23.11
CA PHE A 347 8.12 0.26 23.16
C PHE A 347 7.59 0.55 24.59
N ARG A 348 6.65 1.52 24.74
CA ARG A 348 5.96 1.87 26.00
C ARG A 348 4.41 1.70 25.90
N PRO A 349 3.73 1.12 26.90
CA PRO A 349 2.27 0.88 26.86
C PRO A 349 1.38 2.07 27.27
N ARG A 350 0.15 2.14 26.71
CA ARG A 350 -0.93 3.12 27.00
C ARG A 350 -1.69 2.82 28.31
N ALA A 351 -2.33 3.84 28.89
CA ALA A 351 -2.97 3.84 30.22
C ALA A 351 -4.15 2.84 30.39
N GLY A 352 -4.31 2.30 31.61
CA GLY A 352 -5.28 1.23 31.91
C GLY A 352 -6.74 1.65 32.12
N ARG A 353 -7.69 0.76 31.78
CA ARG A 353 -9.17 0.89 31.78
C ARG A 353 -9.84 1.56 33.00
N ASN A 354 -9.21 1.53 34.18
CA ASN A 354 -9.75 2.12 35.41
C ASN A 354 -9.11 3.47 35.79
N ALA A 355 -8.18 3.99 35.00
CA ALA A 355 -7.54 5.29 35.22
C ALA A 355 -8.53 6.47 35.07
N PRO A 356 -8.21 7.64 35.66
CA PRO A 356 -8.93 8.88 35.38
C PRO A 356 -8.92 9.17 33.87
N CYS A 357 -10.06 9.57 33.32
CA CYS A 357 -10.20 9.83 31.90
C CYS A 357 -9.32 11.04 31.48
N PRO A 358 -8.50 10.92 30.41
CA PRO A 358 -7.59 11.98 29.98
C PRO A 358 -8.28 13.26 29.49
N CYS A 359 -9.60 13.25 29.29
CA CYS A 359 -10.40 14.45 28.97
C CYS A 359 -10.57 15.43 30.15
N GLY A 360 -9.97 15.16 31.31
CA GLY A 360 -10.05 16.03 32.48
C GLY A 360 -11.38 15.99 33.25
N SER A 361 -12.32 15.10 32.87
CA SER A 361 -13.65 15.02 33.49
C SER A 361 -13.68 14.45 34.93
N GLY A 362 -12.54 13.95 35.44
CA GLY A 362 -12.44 13.30 36.75
C GLY A 362 -13.14 11.93 36.86
N ARG A 363 -13.83 11.47 35.82
CA ARG A 363 -14.51 10.16 35.78
C ARG A 363 -13.52 9.06 35.37
N LYS A 364 -13.78 7.80 35.79
CA LYS A 364 -13.01 6.63 35.31
C LYS A 364 -13.18 6.48 33.79
N TYR A 365 -12.11 6.20 33.06
CA TYR A 365 -12.09 6.10 31.59
C TYR A 365 -13.23 5.22 31.03
N LYS A 366 -13.48 4.06 31.66
CA LYS A 366 -14.59 3.15 31.33
C LYS A 366 -16.01 3.72 31.40
N LYS A 367 -16.23 4.83 32.11
CA LYS A 367 -17.54 5.48 32.27
C LYS A 367 -17.63 6.81 31.51
N CYS A 368 -16.62 7.15 30.71
CA CYS A 368 -16.53 8.41 29.99
C CYS A 368 -16.31 8.18 28.50
N HIS A 369 -15.06 7.99 28.05
CA HIS A 369 -14.74 7.90 26.63
C HIS A 369 -14.58 6.45 26.13
N LEU A 370 -14.48 5.44 27.00
CA LEU A 370 -14.21 4.07 26.56
C LEU A 370 -15.22 3.55 25.50
N ALA A 371 -16.52 3.76 25.68
CA ALA A 371 -17.51 3.28 24.71
C ALA A 371 -17.46 4.05 23.37
N ALA A 372 -17.12 5.34 23.41
CA ALA A 372 -16.94 6.15 22.20
C ALA A 372 -15.63 5.79 21.49
N ASP A 373 -14.54 5.59 22.24
CA ASP A 373 -13.24 5.15 21.73
C ASP A 373 -13.29 3.70 21.20
N GLU A 374 -14.08 2.80 21.83
CA GLU A 374 -14.33 1.43 21.35
C GLU A 374 -15.16 1.44 20.05
N ALA A 375 -16.22 2.26 19.96
CA ALA A 375 -17.00 2.42 18.73
C ALA A 375 -16.17 3.05 17.60
N GLU A 376 -15.32 4.01 17.93
CA GLU A 376 -14.40 4.64 16.99
C GLU A 376 -13.28 3.68 16.55
N HIS A 377 -12.75 2.86 17.46
CA HIS A 377 -11.78 1.82 17.13
C HIS A 377 -12.40 0.75 16.22
N ALA A 378 -13.64 0.34 16.50
CA ALA A 378 -14.38 -0.59 15.65
C ALA A 378 -14.64 0.00 14.25
N SER A 379 -15.01 1.28 14.15
CA SER A 379 -15.17 1.98 12.86
C SER A 379 -13.86 2.09 12.09
N ARG A 380 -12.72 2.39 12.76
CA ARG A 380 -11.40 2.41 12.11
C ARG A 380 -10.92 1.03 11.66
N GLN A 381 -11.17 -0.01 12.47
CA GLN A 381 -10.86 -1.38 12.09
C GLN A 381 -11.72 -1.84 10.91
N SER A 382 -13.01 -1.49 10.92
CA SER A 382 -13.92 -1.74 9.79
C SER A 382 -13.50 -1.00 8.53
N SER A 383 -13.12 0.28 8.61
CA SER A 383 -12.66 1.04 7.45
C SER A 383 -11.34 0.51 6.89
N ALA A 384 -10.38 0.15 7.76
CA ALA A 384 -9.10 -0.44 7.32
C ALA A 384 -9.30 -1.81 6.65
N SER A 385 -10.16 -2.66 7.23
CA SER A 385 -10.57 -3.94 6.62
C SER A 385 -11.27 -3.72 5.27
N THR A 386 -12.11 -2.69 5.16
CA THR A 386 -12.81 -2.37 3.92
C THR A 386 -11.88 -1.83 2.84
N HIS A 387 -10.87 -1.03 3.19
CA HIS A 387 -9.83 -0.60 2.24
C HIS A 387 -9.02 -1.79 1.72
N ALA A 388 -8.61 -2.71 2.60
CA ALA A 388 -7.93 -3.93 2.18
C ALA A 388 -8.80 -4.80 1.25
N MET A 389 -10.10 -4.91 1.55
CA MET A 389 -11.06 -5.58 0.68
C MET A 389 -11.20 -4.88 -0.68
N ASP A 390 -11.20 -3.54 -0.71
CA ASP A 390 -11.27 -2.79 -1.97
C ASP A 390 -10.02 -3.02 -2.83
N ASP A 391 -8.83 -2.91 -2.25
CA ASP A 391 -7.56 -3.12 -2.95
C ASP A 391 -7.50 -4.53 -3.56
N ARG A 392 -7.89 -5.55 -2.78
CA ARG A 392 -7.98 -6.95 -3.26
C ARG A 392 -8.98 -7.11 -4.41
N LEU A 393 -10.18 -6.53 -4.28
CA LEU A 393 -11.21 -6.66 -5.31
C LEU A 393 -10.87 -5.88 -6.59
N VAL A 394 -10.23 -4.71 -6.46
CA VAL A 394 -9.72 -3.94 -7.61
C VAL A 394 -8.66 -4.73 -8.35
N ALA A 395 -7.70 -5.34 -7.64
CA ALA A 395 -6.68 -6.22 -8.25
C ALA A 395 -7.31 -7.42 -8.96
N ARG A 396 -8.29 -8.09 -8.32
CA ARG A 396 -9.03 -9.23 -8.88
C ARG A 396 -9.81 -8.85 -10.15
N LEU A 397 -10.49 -7.70 -10.13
CA LEU A 397 -11.22 -7.16 -11.29
C LEU A 397 -10.29 -6.77 -12.43
N ALA A 398 -9.14 -6.16 -12.12
CA ALA A 398 -8.12 -5.81 -13.11
C ALA A 398 -7.51 -7.06 -13.76
N GLY A 399 -7.22 -8.10 -12.98
CA GLY A 399 -6.76 -9.39 -13.49
C GLY A 399 -7.79 -10.06 -14.42
N PHE A 400 -9.07 -10.04 -14.02
CA PHE A 400 -10.17 -10.49 -14.87
C PHE A 400 -10.25 -9.69 -16.17
N ALA A 401 -10.20 -8.35 -16.10
CA ALA A 401 -10.28 -7.49 -17.28
C ALA A 401 -9.14 -7.74 -18.26
N ARG A 402 -7.91 -7.91 -17.77
CA ARG A 402 -6.74 -8.22 -18.58
C ARG A 402 -6.91 -9.54 -19.33
N ARG A 403 -7.42 -10.59 -18.67
CA ARG A 403 -7.65 -11.91 -19.28
C ARG A 403 -8.80 -11.90 -20.30
N GLU A 404 -9.91 -11.25 -19.98
CA GLU A 404 -11.11 -11.27 -20.84
C GLU A 404 -11.05 -10.28 -22.00
N TYR A 405 -10.40 -9.13 -21.81
CA TYR A 405 -10.47 -8.02 -22.76
C TYR A 405 -9.11 -7.59 -23.33
N GLY A 406 -7.98 -7.93 -22.68
CA GLY A 406 -6.64 -7.57 -23.14
C GLY A 406 -6.50 -6.08 -23.48
N GLU A 407 -5.93 -5.78 -24.64
CA GLU A 407 -5.71 -4.41 -25.15
C GLU A 407 -7.00 -3.56 -25.16
N ALA A 408 -8.18 -4.16 -25.31
CA ALA A 408 -9.44 -3.41 -25.33
C ALA A 408 -9.76 -2.76 -23.97
N TRP A 409 -9.30 -3.37 -22.87
CA TRP A 409 -9.39 -2.75 -21.55
C TRP A 409 -8.30 -1.68 -21.38
N GLU A 410 -7.07 -1.95 -21.81
CA GLU A 410 -5.92 -1.03 -21.69
C GLU A 410 -6.16 0.35 -22.33
N ALA A 411 -7.07 0.43 -23.32
CA ALA A 411 -7.57 1.70 -23.87
C ALA A 411 -8.19 2.67 -22.83
N PHE A 412 -8.38 2.26 -21.56
CA PHE A 412 -8.69 3.20 -20.48
C PHE A 412 -7.56 4.21 -20.25
N GLN A 413 -6.31 3.84 -20.52
CA GLN A 413 -5.15 4.69 -20.31
C GLN A 413 -5.23 5.98 -21.14
N ASP A 414 -5.80 5.92 -22.35
CA ASP A 414 -6.04 7.09 -23.23
C ASP A 414 -6.97 8.16 -22.63
N VAL A 415 -7.65 7.86 -21.53
CA VAL A 415 -8.49 8.83 -20.80
C VAL A 415 -7.64 9.77 -19.94
N PHE A 416 -6.46 9.32 -19.54
CA PHE A 416 -5.54 10.02 -18.63
C PHE A 416 -4.41 10.66 -19.45
N LEU A 417 -3.91 11.81 -19.03
CA LEU A 417 -2.69 12.39 -19.57
C LEU A 417 -1.47 11.51 -19.24
N ASP A 418 -1.44 10.97 -18.02
CA ASP A 418 -0.46 10.00 -17.54
C ASP A 418 -1.15 9.04 -16.56
N ALA A 419 -1.52 7.86 -17.05
CA ALA A 419 -2.24 6.86 -16.27
C ALA A 419 -1.40 6.28 -15.11
N ASP A 420 -0.07 6.21 -15.29
CA ASP A 420 0.85 5.68 -14.29
C ASP A 420 0.98 6.64 -13.11
N GLN A 421 1.09 7.94 -13.39
CA GLN A 421 1.05 8.97 -12.34
C GLN A 421 -0.32 9.08 -11.67
N ALA A 422 -1.41 8.73 -12.35
CA ALA A 422 -2.77 8.78 -11.83
C ALA A 422 -3.31 7.42 -11.35
N MET A 423 -2.46 6.41 -11.11
CA MET A 423 -2.87 5.02 -10.86
C MET A 423 -3.91 4.86 -9.74
N GLY A 424 -3.82 5.68 -8.67
CA GLY A 424 -4.77 5.69 -7.55
C GLY A 424 -6.23 6.01 -7.94
N LEU A 425 -6.45 6.67 -9.08
CA LEU A 425 -7.76 6.83 -9.70
C LEU A 425 -7.92 5.92 -10.92
N ALA A 426 -6.87 5.75 -11.73
CA ALA A 426 -6.96 5.15 -13.05
C ALA A 426 -7.44 3.69 -13.01
N ILE A 427 -6.86 2.86 -12.13
CA ILE A 427 -7.24 1.45 -12.03
C ILE A 427 -8.65 1.27 -11.41
N PRO A 428 -8.99 1.88 -10.26
CA PRO A 428 -10.35 1.78 -9.74
C PRO A 428 -11.41 2.33 -10.71
N TRP A 429 -11.11 3.43 -11.40
CA TRP A 429 -12.03 3.98 -12.39
C TRP A 429 -12.20 3.06 -13.61
N SER A 430 -11.13 2.39 -14.06
CA SER A 430 -11.20 1.48 -15.21
C SER A 430 -12.02 0.22 -14.93
N VAL A 431 -12.01 -0.28 -13.69
CA VAL A 431 -12.78 -1.50 -13.35
C VAL A 431 -14.24 -1.20 -13.00
N TYR A 432 -14.53 -0.03 -12.41
CA TYR A 432 -15.88 0.31 -11.95
C TYR A 432 -16.67 1.24 -12.87
N CYS A 433 -16.01 2.01 -13.75
CA CYS A 433 -16.66 3.03 -14.58
C CYS A 433 -16.40 2.89 -16.08
N PHE A 434 -15.23 2.40 -16.50
CA PHE A 434 -14.87 2.35 -17.91
C PHE A 434 -15.64 1.24 -18.65
N GLU A 435 -16.38 1.64 -19.67
CA GLU A 435 -17.07 0.73 -20.59
C GLU A 435 -16.10 0.18 -21.64
N VAL A 436 -15.79 -1.11 -21.57
CA VAL A 436 -14.94 -1.79 -22.55
C VAL A 436 -15.73 -2.04 -23.84
N ASN A 437 -15.24 -1.55 -24.98
CA ASN A 437 -15.92 -1.66 -26.29
C ASN A 437 -17.36 -1.11 -26.32
N GLY A 438 -17.67 -0.10 -25.49
CA GLY A 438 -19.01 0.49 -25.40
C GLY A 438 -20.08 -0.46 -24.84
N ARG A 439 -19.67 -1.46 -24.05
CA ARG A 439 -20.54 -2.38 -23.31
C ARG A 439 -20.59 -2.01 -21.83
N LEU A 440 -20.81 -2.98 -20.96
CA LEU A 440 -20.86 -2.80 -19.52
C LEU A 440 -19.45 -2.52 -18.95
N PRO A 441 -19.36 -1.82 -17.79
CA PRO A 441 -18.17 -1.80 -16.97
C PRO A 441 -17.67 -3.21 -16.59
N VAL A 442 -16.36 -3.32 -16.31
CA VAL A 442 -15.73 -4.60 -15.93
C VAL A 442 -16.42 -5.25 -14.74
N VAL A 443 -16.77 -4.46 -13.71
CA VAL A 443 -17.47 -4.97 -12.51
C VAL A 443 -18.78 -5.68 -12.82
N ASP A 444 -19.55 -5.19 -13.80
CA ASP A 444 -20.82 -5.80 -14.18
C ASP A 444 -20.59 -7.13 -14.90
N ALA A 445 -19.63 -7.17 -15.84
CA ALA A 445 -19.26 -8.40 -16.53
C ALA A 445 -18.67 -9.45 -15.57
N TYR A 446 -17.89 -9.00 -14.60
CA TYR A 446 -17.35 -9.85 -13.55
C TYR A 446 -18.47 -10.47 -12.71
N LEU A 447 -19.42 -9.65 -12.23
CA LEU A 447 -20.57 -10.13 -11.46
C LEU A 447 -21.45 -11.09 -12.25
N ASP A 448 -21.63 -10.89 -13.56
CA ASP A 448 -22.42 -11.81 -14.38
C ASP A 448 -21.87 -13.25 -14.38
N VAL A 449 -20.54 -13.40 -14.31
CA VAL A 449 -19.87 -14.70 -14.32
C VAL A 449 -19.59 -15.21 -12.90
N HIS A 450 -19.19 -14.33 -11.98
CA HIS A 450 -18.59 -14.69 -10.69
C HIS A 450 -19.46 -14.36 -9.48
N ARG A 451 -20.66 -13.78 -9.63
CA ARG A 451 -21.50 -13.39 -8.48
C ARG A 451 -21.79 -14.55 -7.51
N ARG A 452 -21.83 -15.81 -7.97
CA ARG A 452 -22.02 -16.97 -7.08
C ARG A 452 -20.77 -17.36 -6.28
N ARG A 453 -19.59 -16.92 -6.73
CA ARG A 453 -18.30 -17.16 -6.08
C ARG A 453 -17.92 -16.04 -5.11
N CYS A 454 -18.42 -14.82 -5.32
CA CYS A 454 -18.24 -13.72 -4.37
C CYS A 454 -19.00 -13.97 -3.06
N THR A 455 -18.39 -13.61 -1.93
CA THR A 455 -19.09 -13.62 -0.65
C THR A 455 -20.24 -12.61 -0.64
N LEU A 456 -21.20 -12.73 0.28
CA LEU A 456 -22.26 -11.74 0.43
C LEU A 456 -21.72 -10.34 0.76
N GLU A 457 -20.59 -10.28 1.47
CA GLU A 457 -19.91 -9.04 1.83
C GLU A 457 -19.31 -8.37 0.59
N GLU A 458 -18.54 -9.12 -0.21
CA GLU A 458 -17.97 -8.65 -1.46
C GLU A 458 -19.05 -8.21 -2.46
N GLN A 459 -20.15 -8.97 -2.57
CA GLN A 459 -21.27 -8.57 -3.44
C GLN A 459 -21.85 -7.22 -3.01
N ARG A 460 -22.06 -7.00 -1.71
CA ARG A 460 -22.54 -5.70 -1.19
C ARG A 460 -21.53 -4.58 -1.41
N TRP A 461 -20.24 -4.86 -1.27
CA TRP A 461 -19.18 -3.87 -1.56
C TRP A 461 -19.15 -3.51 -3.05
N LEU A 462 -19.17 -4.51 -3.95
CA LEU A 462 -19.20 -4.28 -5.39
C LEU A 462 -20.46 -3.54 -5.83
N ASP A 463 -21.61 -3.83 -5.24
CA ASP A 463 -22.85 -3.08 -5.48
C ASP A 463 -22.77 -1.63 -4.94
N ALA A 464 -22.12 -1.41 -3.79
CA ALA A 464 -21.84 -0.07 -3.27
C ALA A 464 -20.89 0.71 -4.20
N GLN A 465 -19.84 0.06 -4.71
CA GLN A 465 -18.93 0.62 -5.71
C GLN A 465 -19.65 0.97 -7.02
N ARG A 466 -20.62 0.16 -7.46
CA ARG A 466 -21.47 0.46 -8.63
C ARG A 466 -22.39 1.66 -8.39
N ALA A 467 -22.81 1.88 -7.15
CA ALA A 467 -23.64 3.02 -6.76
C ALA A 467 -22.83 4.32 -6.57
N ALA A 468 -21.52 4.26 -6.36
CA ALA A 468 -20.66 5.43 -6.23
C ALA A 468 -20.52 6.19 -7.58
N TRP A 469 -20.08 7.45 -7.51
CA TRP A 469 -19.82 8.28 -8.69
C TRP A 469 -18.53 9.06 -8.53
N LEU A 470 -17.92 9.43 -9.66
CA LEU A 470 -16.74 10.29 -9.69
C LEU A 470 -17.18 11.76 -9.58
N SER A 471 -16.60 12.52 -8.65
CA SER A 471 -16.84 13.96 -8.54
C SER A 471 -15.65 14.73 -7.96
N VAL A 472 -15.80 16.05 -7.91
CA VAL A 472 -14.88 16.98 -7.25
C VAL A 472 -15.41 17.31 -5.86
N TRP A 473 -14.66 16.89 -4.83
CA TRP A 473 -15.01 17.02 -3.43
C TRP A 473 -14.15 18.09 -2.76
N GLU A 474 -14.76 19.11 -2.18
CA GLU A 474 -14.09 20.11 -1.34
C GLU A 474 -14.06 19.63 0.12
N VAL A 475 -12.89 19.69 0.75
CA VAL A 475 -12.72 19.46 2.18
C VAL A 475 -13.33 20.63 2.96
N GLU A 476 -14.38 20.37 3.74
CA GLU A 476 -15.00 21.35 4.63
C GLU A 476 -14.31 21.34 6.02
N ASP A 477 -14.02 20.16 6.56
CA ASP A 477 -13.38 19.98 7.87
C ASP A 477 -12.55 18.69 7.95
N VAL A 478 -11.57 18.65 8.85
CA VAL A 478 -10.65 17.52 9.02
C VAL A 478 -10.39 17.25 10.50
N GLU A 479 -10.63 16.02 10.94
CA GLU A 479 -10.10 15.49 12.18
C GLU A 479 -8.90 14.57 11.89
N PRO A 480 -7.66 14.99 12.17
CA PRO A 480 -6.47 14.23 11.77
C PRO A 480 -6.42 12.81 12.33
N GLY A 481 -6.23 11.83 11.45
CA GLY A 481 -6.23 10.40 11.76
C GLY A 481 -7.61 9.81 12.05
N ARG A 482 -8.70 10.53 11.73
CA ARG A 482 -10.07 10.14 12.06
C ARG A 482 -11.03 10.29 10.89
N THR A 483 -11.37 11.53 10.54
CA THR A 483 -12.45 11.81 9.59
C THR A 483 -12.15 13.02 8.72
N VAL A 484 -12.76 13.03 7.54
CA VAL A 484 -12.75 14.18 6.63
C VAL A 484 -14.19 14.46 6.21
N MET A 485 -14.64 15.70 6.40
CA MET A 485 -15.93 16.16 5.91
C MET A 485 -15.75 16.75 4.51
N LEU A 486 -16.47 16.18 3.55
CA LEU A 486 -16.35 16.48 2.13
C LEU A 486 -17.68 16.95 1.56
N ARG A 487 -17.65 17.95 0.70
CA ARG A 487 -18.79 18.43 -0.08
C ARG A 487 -18.53 18.29 -1.57
N ASP A 488 -19.44 17.64 -2.29
CA ASP A 488 -19.42 17.53 -3.74
C ASP A 488 -19.75 18.89 -4.38
N LEU A 489 -18.79 19.47 -5.12
CA LEU A 489 -18.96 20.76 -5.77
C LEU A 489 -19.89 20.72 -7.00
N LEU A 490 -20.22 19.54 -7.51
CA LEU A 490 -21.16 19.33 -8.61
C LEU A 490 -22.57 19.01 -8.10
N SER A 491 -22.71 18.02 -7.21
CA SER A 491 -24.02 17.55 -6.71
C SER A 491 -24.53 18.25 -5.45
N ASP A 492 -23.66 18.94 -4.72
CA ASP A 492 -23.94 19.55 -3.40
C ASP A 492 -24.15 18.54 -2.25
N GLU A 493 -23.93 17.25 -2.51
CA GLU A 493 -23.93 16.19 -1.50
C GLU A 493 -22.79 16.37 -0.49
N ARG A 494 -23.02 15.95 0.75
CA ARG A 494 -22.01 15.94 1.81
C ARG A 494 -21.77 14.54 2.34
N ARG A 495 -20.53 14.22 2.66
CA ARG A 495 -20.12 12.95 3.25
C ARG A 495 -19.08 13.18 4.34
N THR A 496 -19.14 12.39 5.39
CA THR A 496 -18.08 12.31 6.40
C THR A 496 -17.39 10.97 6.20
N VAL A 497 -16.18 11.00 5.67
CA VAL A 497 -15.42 9.77 5.39
C VAL A 497 -14.55 9.40 6.58
N CYS A 498 -14.50 8.11 6.91
CA CYS A 498 -13.57 7.58 7.89
C CYS A 498 -12.23 7.34 7.19
N GLU A 499 -11.21 8.13 7.54
CA GLU A 499 -9.95 8.12 6.81
C GLU A 499 -8.79 8.35 7.81
N THR A 500 -7.75 7.51 7.74
CA THR A 500 -6.59 7.56 8.66
C THR A 500 -5.31 8.21 8.08
N LEU A 501 -5.06 8.15 6.77
CA LEU A 501 -3.85 8.67 6.12
C LEU A 501 -4.07 10.06 5.49
N ALA A 502 -5.02 10.19 4.56
CA ALA A 502 -5.42 11.45 3.95
C ALA A 502 -5.86 12.52 4.97
N SER A 503 -6.52 12.16 6.08
CA SER A 503 -6.89 13.11 7.14
C SER A 503 -5.68 13.74 7.84
N LYS A 504 -4.47 13.17 7.69
CA LYS A 504 -3.23 13.75 8.22
C LYS A 504 -2.59 14.77 7.27
N THR A 505 -2.98 14.78 5.99
CA THR A 505 -2.36 15.60 4.94
C THR A 505 -3.31 16.62 4.32
N LEU A 506 -4.61 16.30 4.25
CA LEU A 506 -5.65 17.18 3.75
C LEU A 506 -5.88 18.35 4.69
N VAL A 507 -6.14 19.53 4.12
CA VAL A 507 -6.58 20.72 4.85
C VAL A 507 -7.91 21.22 4.29
N PRO A 508 -8.73 21.91 5.09
CA PRO A 508 -9.92 22.57 4.56
C PRO A 508 -9.63 23.41 3.32
N ARG A 509 -10.57 23.37 2.38
CA ARG A 509 -10.50 23.96 1.02
C ARG A 509 -9.68 23.20 -0.01
N ASP A 510 -9.02 22.10 0.35
CA ASP A 510 -8.51 21.20 -0.67
C ASP A 510 -9.64 20.62 -1.50
N ALA A 511 -9.45 20.57 -2.82
CA ALA A 511 -10.31 19.82 -3.70
C ALA A 511 -9.65 18.48 -4.07
N VAL A 512 -10.47 17.43 -4.04
CA VAL A 512 -10.10 16.05 -4.37
C VAL A 512 -10.97 15.57 -5.53
N LEU A 513 -10.37 15.00 -6.57
CA LEU A 513 -11.09 14.22 -7.57
C LEU A 513 -11.12 12.75 -7.12
N GLY A 514 -12.30 12.19 -6.93
CA GLY A 514 -12.43 10.78 -6.57
C GLY A 514 -13.87 10.34 -6.33
N ARG A 515 -14.02 9.12 -5.82
CA ARG A 515 -15.32 8.52 -5.49
C ARG A 515 -15.46 8.40 -3.98
N ILE A 516 -16.67 8.62 -3.47
CA ILE A 516 -17.02 8.26 -2.09
C ILE A 516 -18.02 7.11 -2.13
N VAL A 517 -17.72 6.06 -1.38
CA VAL A 517 -18.46 4.81 -1.33
C VAL A 517 -19.12 4.69 0.03
N ASP A 518 -20.45 4.63 0.04
CA ASP A 518 -21.23 4.43 1.26
C ASP A 518 -21.44 2.92 1.47
N TYR A 519 -20.86 2.36 2.54
CA TYR A 519 -20.87 0.93 2.83
C TYR A 519 -20.99 0.65 4.33
N ASP A 520 -21.93 -0.21 4.70
CA ASP A 520 -22.18 -0.67 6.09
C ASP A 520 -22.18 0.43 7.17
N GLY A 521 -22.73 1.60 6.83
CA GLY A 521 -22.84 2.74 7.76
C GLY A 521 -21.60 3.63 7.85
N VAL A 522 -20.56 3.36 7.06
CA VAL A 522 -19.39 4.23 6.88
C VAL A 522 -19.31 4.75 5.43
N SER A 523 -18.62 5.86 5.24
CA SER A 523 -18.27 6.38 3.91
C SER A 523 -16.75 6.32 3.74
N LEU A 524 -16.30 5.83 2.58
CA LEU A 524 -14.89 5.64 2.27
C LEU A 524 -14.52 6.39 1.00
N LEU A 525 -13.30 6.93 0.96
CA LEU A 525 -12.76 7.60 -0.22
C LEU A 525 -12.02 6.57 -1.08
N CYS A 526 -12.51 6.28 -2.28
CA CYS A 526 -11.97 5.26 -3.19
C CYS A 526 -11.67 5.87 -4.56
N GLY A 527 -10.66 5.35 -5.27
CA GLY A 527 -10.32 5.83 -6.61
C GLY A 527 -10.03 7.32 -6.64
N VAL A 528 -8.88 7.75 -6.11
CA VAL A 528 -8.57 9.17 -5.85
C VAL A 528 -7.42 9.62 -6.73
N HIS A 529 -7.58 10.78 -7.36
CA HIS A 529 -6.49 11.41 -8.10
C HIS A 529 -5.41 11.92 -7.11
N PRO A 530 -4.12 11.62 -7.34
CA PRO A 530 -3.08 11.92 -6.35
C PRO A 530 -2.76 13.42 -6.21
N ARG A 531 -3.02 14.21 -7.27
CA ARG A 531 -2.88 15.67 -7.24
C ARG A 531 -4.16 16.31 -6.70
N LEU A 532 -4.00 17.20 -5.73
CA LEU A 532 -5.05 18.06 -5.17
C LEU A 532 -5.08 19.40 -5.91
N LEU A 533 -6.26 20.02 -6.01
CA LEU A 533 -6.39 21.37 -6.56
C LEU A 533 -6.77 22.40 -5.49
N PRO A 534 -6.15 23.59 -5.48
CA PRO A 534 -6.64 24.74 -4.72
C PRO A 534 -8.01 25.21 -5.22
N PRO A 535 -8.77 25.97 -4.41
CA PRO A 535 -10.13 26.41 -4.74
C PRO A 535 -10.29 27.05 -6.11
N ILE A 536 -9.40 27.96 -6.52
CA ILE A 536 -9.52 28.65 -7.82
C ILE A 536 -9.43 27.66 -8.99
N TYR A 537 -8.49 26.73 -8.91
CA TYR A 537 -8.27 25.71 -9.94
C TYR A 537 -9.43 24.69 -9.95
N ALA A 538 -9.87 24.24 -8.78
CA ALA A 538 -11.05 23.37 -8.66
C ALA A 538 -12.32 24.02 -9.23
N ALA A 539 -12.52 25.32 -8.99
CA ALA A 539 -13.64 26.08 -9.54
C ALA A 539 -13.61 26.14 -11.08
N ALA A 540 -12.42 26.20 -11.69
CA ALA A 540 -12.28 26.12 -13.14
C ALA A 540 -12.74 24.76 -13.69
N VAL A 541 -12.34 23.66 -13.05
CA VAL A 541 -12.82 22.30 -13.39
C VAL A 541 -14.34 22.21 -13.28
N VAL A 542 -14.90 22.63 -12.14
CA VAL A 542 -16.35 22.61 -11.86
C VAL A 542 -17.11 23.47 -12.87
N GLY A 543 -16.57 24.63 -13.24
CA GLY A 543 -17.14 25.51 -14.27
C GLY A 543 -17.23 24.84 -15.65
N ARG A 544 -16.16 24.16 -16.07
CA ARG A 544 -16.12 23.39 -17.32
C ARG A 544 -17.11 22.21 -17.30
N ALA A 545 -17.14 21.47 -16.21
CA ALA A 545 -18.07 20.36 -15.99
C ALA A 545 -19.54 20.82 -16.06
N ARG A 546 -19.89 21.90 -15.34
CA ARG A 546 -21.22 22.53 -15.35
C ARG A 546 -21.63 23.03 -16.74
N LYS A 547 -20.70 23.64 -17.49
CA LYS A 547 -20.92 24.10 -18.86
C LYS A 547 -21.23 22.92 -19.79
N ARG A 548 -20.49 21.82 -19.69
CA ARG A 548 -20.72 20.60 -20.49
C ARG A 548 -22.08 19.97 -20.20
N LEU A 549 -22.46 19.90 -18.93
CA LEU A 549 -23.78 19.41 -18.50
C LEU A 549 -24.92 20.40 -18.74
N ARG A 550 -24.61 21.64 -19.16
CA ARG A 550 -25.57 22.75 -19.32
C ARG A 550 -26.38 23.02 -18.04
N ARG A 551 -25.71 22.98 -16.88
CA ARG A 551 -26.33 23.11 -15.55
C ARG A 551 -25.68 24.20 -14.72
N LYS A 552 -26.50 25.07 -14.13
CA LYS A 552 -26.07 26.13 -13.20
C LYS A 552 -26.31 25.80 -11.71
N ARG A 553 -27.02 24.71 -11.43
CA ARG A 553 -27.39 24.23 -10.08
C ARG A 553 -26.81 22.83 -9.83
N ALA A 554 -27.03 22.28 -8.64
CA ALA A 554 -26.68 20.89 -8.29
C ALA A 554 -26.96 19.91 -9.45
N VAL A 555 -25.95 19.09 -9.76
CA VAL A 555 -26.01 18.06 -10.79
C VAL A 555 -26.58 16.78 -10.17
N PRO A 556 -27.64 16.20 -10.74
CA PRO A 556 -28.16 14.92 -10.27
C PRO A 556 -27.10 13.83 -10.37
N VAL A 557 -26.97 12.99 -9.32
CA VAL A 557 -25.96 11.93 -9.23
C VAL A 557 -25.97 10.98 -10.43
N ASP A 558 -27.14 10.64 -10.98
CA ASP A 558 -27.23 9.77 -12.17
C ASP A 558 -26.52 10.34 -13.40
N ARG A 559 -26.35 11.67 -13.48
CA ARG A 559 -25.55 12.30 -14.54
C ARG A 559 -24.05 12.22 -14.27
N LEU A 560 -23.66 12.11 -13.00
CA LEU A 560 -22.25 11.96 -12.58
C LEU A 560 -21.77 10.51 -12.70
N ARG A 561 -22.68 9.53 -12.67
CA ARG A 561 -22.40 8.10 -12.93
C ARG A 561 -22.15 7.77 -14.41
N ASP A 562 -22.43 8.70 -15.32
CA ASP A 562 -22.22 8.51 -16.76
C ASP A 562 -20.71 8.40 -17.07
N ALA A 563 -20.30 7.26 -17.63
CA ALA A 563 -18.89 6.97 -17.93
C ALA A 563 -18.25 7.98 -18.88
N THR A 564 -19.02 8.46 -19.88
CA THR A 564 -18.55 9.46 -20.84
C THR A 564 -18.29 10.80 -20.14
N PHE A 565 -19.18 11.22 -19.24
CA PHE A 565 -18.97 12.41 -18.43
C PHE A 565 -17.76 12.26 -17.50
N GLY A 566 -17.58 11.09 -16.87
CA GLY A 566 -16.40 10.77 -16.05
C GLY A 566 -15.07 11.01 -16.79
N ARG A 567 -14.95 10.54 -18.05
CA ARG A 567 -13.78 10.79 -18.91
C ARG A 567 -13.49 12.28 -19.08
N HIS A 568 -14.53 13.09 -19.31
CA HIS A 568 -14.37 14.53 -19.44
C HIS A 568 -13.94 15.19 -18.14
N LEU A 569 -14.45 14.72 -17.00
CA LEU A 569 -14.10 15.27 -15.70
C LEU A 569 -12.63 15.01 -15.36
N ILE A 570 -12.13 13.79 -15.61
CA ILE A 570 -10.71 13.43 -15.47
C ILE A 570 -9.85 14.35 -16.32
N ARG A 571 -10.16 14.47 -17.61
CA ARG A 571 -9.39 15.33 -18.51
C ARG A 571 -9.39 16.81 -18.08
N TYR A 572 -10.53 17.34 -17.64
CA TYR A 572 -10.57 18.72 -17.11
C TYR A 572 -9.72 18.86 -15.85
N TRP A 573 -9.70 17.85 -14.99
CA TRP A 573 -8.86 17.86 -13.80
C TRP A 573 -7.38 17.91 -14.17
N GLU A 574 -6.91 16.96 -14.98
CA GLU A 574 -5.49 16.83 -15.36
C GLU A 574 -4.99 18.04 -16.16
N GLU A 575 -5.76 18.53 -17.13
CA GLU A 575 -5.42 19.79 -17.83
C GLU A 575 -5.24 20.96 -16.84
N THR A 576 -6.01 20.99 -15.74
CA THR A 576 -5.87 22.03 -14.71
C THR A 576 -4.68 21.80 -13.78
N VAL A 577 -4.32 20.54 -13.54
CA VAL A 577 -3.11 20.16 -12.79
C VAL A 577 -1.88 20.62 -13.58
N ASP A 578 -1.84 20.37 -14.89
CA ASP A 578 -0.76 20.85 -15.75
C ASP A 578 -0.66 22.39 -15.72
N ASP A 579 -1.80 23.10 -15.86
CA ASP A 579 -1.84 24.57 -15.73
C ASP A 579 -1.26 25.05 -14.37
N LEU A 580 -1.59 24.35 -13.28
CA LEU A 580 -1.08 24.65 -11.94
C LEU A 580 0.43 24.39 -11.83
N ASP A 581 0.91 23.29 -12.39
CA ASP A 581 2.32 22.90 -12.35
C ASP A 581 3.16 23.84 -13.23
N GLU A 582 2.67 24.25 -14.39
CA GLU A 582 3.28 25.29 -15.23
C GLU A 582 3.36 26.63 -14.51
N CYS A 583 2.27 27.06 -13.85
CA CYS A 583 2.26 28.29 -13.04
C CYS A 583 3.26 28.22 -11.88
N SER A 584 3.40 27.05 -11.25
CA SER A 584 4.32 26.84 -10.13
C SER A 584 5.78 26.72 -10.57
N ALA A 585 6.02 26.17 -11.76
CA ALA A 585 7.35 26.04 -12.36
C ALA A 585 7.89 27.37 -12.93
N ALA A 586 7.00 28.32 -13.26
CA ALA A 586 7.38 29.65 -13.71
C ALA A 586 8.10 30.42 -12.58
N ARG A 587 9.44 30.43 -12.63
CA ARG A 587 10.26 31.09 -11.62
C ARG A 587 9.92 32.58 -11.53
N PRO A 588 9.59 33.12 -10.33
CA PRO A 588 9.39 34.55 -10.17
C PRO A 588 10.68 35.29 -10.53
N ARG A 589 10.58 36.34 -11.34
CA ARG A 589 11.72 37.23 -11.61
C ARG A 589 11.94 38.10 -10.38
N LEU A 590 12.90 37.72 -9.56
CA LEU A 590 13.27 38.48 -8.36
C LEU A 590 13.98 39.78 -8.74
N GLN A 591 13.49 40.90 -8.23
CA GLN A 591 14.10 42.23 -8.37
C GLN A 591 14.27 42.87 -6.99
N ASN A 592 15.30 43.70 -6.82
CA ASN A 592 15.49 44.51 -5.62
C ASN A 592 14.48 45.69 -5.60
N THR A 593 14.55 46.54 -4.56
CA THR A 593 13.67 47.72 -4.43
C THR A 593 13.91 48.81 -5.49
N ASP A 594 14.94 48.69 -6.32
CA ASP A 594 15.28 49.61 -7.41
C ASP A 594 14.83 49.09 -8.78
N GLY A 595 14.25 47.87 -8.84
CA GLY A 595 13.87 47.20 -10.07
C GLY A 595 15.01 46.44 -10.75
N ASP A 596 16.20 46.39 -10.14
CA ASP A 596 17.33 45.62 -10.68
C ASP A 596 17.14 44.12 -10.39
N PRO A 597 17.59 43.22 -11.30
CA PRO A 597 17.62 41.78 -11.04
C PRO A 597 18.37 41.45 -9.74
N LEU A 598 17.76 40.60 -8.90
CA LEU A 598 18.33 40.21 -7.62
C LEU A 598 19.44 39.17 -7.84
N VAL A 599 20.69 39.63 -7.80
CA VAL A 599 21.91 38.82 -7.99
C VAL A 599 22.88 39.15 -6.88
N ILE A 600 23.19 38.19 -6.01
CA ILE A 600 24.19 38.39 -4.97
C ILE A 600 25.53 38.62 -5.66
N THR A 601 26.11 39.79 -5.44
CA THR A 601 27.36 40.21 -6.06
C THR A 601 28.36 40.53 -4.96
N VAL A 602 29.45 39.77 -4.92
CA VAL A 602 30.52 39.91 -3.93
C VAL A 602 31.80 40.39 -4.60
N ASP A 603 32.30 41.56 -4.19
CA ASP A 603 33.63 42.05 -4.59
C ASP A 603 34.67 41.77 -3.51
N HIS A 604 35.79 41.17 -3.92
CA HIS A 604 36.93 40.87 -3.06
C HIS A 604 38.06 41.86 -3.32
N PHE A 605 38.60 42.44 -2.25
CA PHE A 605 39.76 43.32 -2.29
C PHE A 605 40.82 42.83 -1.34
N ALA A 606 42.09 43.00 -1.72
CA ALA A 606 43.24 42.78 -0.86
C ALA A 606 43.87 44.10 -0.43
N PHE A 607 44.38 44.15 0.80
CA PHE A 607 45.21 45.26 1.28
C PHE A 607 46.35 44.72 2.16
N ALA A 608 47.40 45.52 2.34
CA ALA A 608 48.51 45.15 3.22
C ALA A 608 48.02 45.17 4.69
N PRO A 609 48.32 44.16 5.54
CA PRO A 609 47.83 44.11 6.92
C PRO A 609 48.05 45.39 7.73
N GLU A 610 49.14 46.11 7.46
CA GLU A 610 49.50 47.38 8.11
C GLU A 610 48.52 48.51 7.74
N ALA A 611 47.86 48.42 6.58
CA ALA A 611 46.87 49.37 6.10
C ALA A 611 45.46 49.13 6.68
N MET A 612 45.22 48.01 7.38
CA MET A 612 43.90 47.62 7.92
C MET A 612 43.23 48.74 8.72
N ARG A 613 43.98 49.37 9.64
CA ARG A 613 43.43 50.44 10.51
C ARG A 613 43.01 51.68 9.71
N ASP A 614 43.78 52.07 8.70
CA ASP A 614 43.49 53.23 7.85
C ASP A 614 42.31 52.94 6.90
N VAL A 615 42.27 51.74 6.32
CA VAL A 615 41.14 51.27 5.49
C VAL A 615 39.84 51.27 6.31
N ASN A 616 39.87 50.70 7.52
CA ASN A 616 38.73 50.69 8.43
C ASN A 616 38.20 52.09 8.75
N ALA A 617 39.11 53.00 9.13
CA ALA A 617 38.77 54.37 9.50
C ALA A 617 38.19 55.19 8.34
N ARG A 618 38.54 54.85 7.09
CA ARG A 618 38.00 55.49 5.88
C ARG A 618 36.62 54.97 5.53
N ILE A 619 36.40 53.65 5.62
CA ILE A 619 35.10 53.04 5.37
C ILE A 619 34.06 53.54 6.37
N GLY A 620 34.40 53.56 7.67
CA GLY A 620 33.50 54.04 8.72
C GLY A 620 33.14 55.54 8.67
N LYS A 621 33.76 56.32 7.76
CA LYS A 621 33.44 57.74 7.52
C LYS A 621 32.57 57.97 6.28
N LEU A 622 32.24 56.93 5.54
CA LEU A 622 31.41 57.04 4.34
C LEU A 622 29.96 57.37 4.72
N ALA A 623 29.26 58.14 3.88
CA ALA A 623 27.88 58.49 4.14
C ALA A 623 26.96 57.25 4.13
N GLY A 624 26.03 57.16 5.09
CA GLY A 624 25.09 56.03 5.18
C GLY A 624 25.70 54.73 5.73
N THR A 625 26.91 54.75 6.29
CA THR A 625 27.50 53.58 6.95
C THR A 625 27.07 53.47 8.41
N GLN A 626 26.65 52.28 8.82
CA GLN A 626 26.49 51.91 10.22
C GLN A 626 27.40 50.72 10.53
N ARG A 627 28.06 50.75 11.69
CA ARG A 627 28.95 49.67 12.12
C ARG A 627 28.15 48.59 12.84
N GLU A 628 28.36 47.34 12.45
CA GLU A 628 27.79 46.18 13.15
C GLU A 628 28.65 45.80 14.37
N PRO A 629 28.10 45.04 15.34
CA PRO A 629 28.92 44.44 16.40
C PRO A 629 30.06 43.61 15.79
N ASP A 630 31.27 43.78 16.32
CA ASP A 630 32.43 43.01 15.85
C ASP A 630 32.25 41.53 16.22
N ASP A 631 32.60 40.63 15.29
CA ASP A 631 32.79 39.19 15.54
C ASP A 631 34.30 38.92 15.74
N ASP A 632 34.67 37.81 16.38
CA ASP A 632 36.01 37.57 16.98
C ASP A 632 37.21 37.80 16.03
N ASP A 633 37.01 37.82 14.70
CA ASP A 633 38.05 38.10 13.69
C ASP A 633 37.64 39.05 12.53
N THR A 634 36.46 39.69 12.55
CA THR A 634 35.98 40.55 11.45
C THR A 634 35.27 41.83 11.87
N THR A 635 35.53 42.92 11.15
CA THR A 635 34.80 44.19 11.28
C THR A 635 33.80 44.34 10.14
N ALA A 636 32.53 44.60 10.46
CA ALA A 636 31.47 44.73 9.45
C ALA A 636 30.76 46.09 9.48
N TYR A 637 30.40 46.58 8.28
CA TYR A 637 29.61 47.79 8.07
C TYR A 637 28.44 47.50 7.14
N VAL A 638 27.27 48.05 7.45
CA VAL A 638 26.11 48.07 6.55
C VAL A 638 25.95 49.45 5.94
N PHE A 639 25.67 49.49 4.63
CA PHE A 639 25.40 50.71 3.89
C PHE A 639 23.89 50.84 3.69
N LEU A 640 23.31 51.89 4.27
CA LEU A 640 21.89 52.19 4.17
C LEU A 640 21.65 53.31 3.15
N ARG A 641 20.46 53.31 2.54
CA ARG A 641 20.02 54.37 1.63
C ARG A 641 19.80 55.68 2.41
N PRO A 642 20.47 56.79 2.03
CA PRO A 642 20.35 58.06 2.75
C PRO A 642 18.95 58.71 2.66
N ASP A 643 18.26 58.55 1.53
CA ASP A 643 17.03 59.31 1.18
C ASP A 643 15.76 58.44 1.09
N ASP A 644 15.72 57.30 1.79
CA ASP A 644 14.56 56.40 1.73
C ASP A 644 13.38 57.01 2.52
N PRO A 645 12.18 57.20 1.92
CA PRO A 645 10.99 57.40 2.73
C PRO A 645 10.85 56.18 3.64
N THR A 646 10.78 56.42 4.94
CA THR A 646 10.72 55.37 5.96
C THR A 646 9.62 54.39 5.57
N ARG A 647 9.97 53.11 5.35
CA ARG A 647 8.98 52.07 5.09
C ARG A 647 7.96 52.03 6.24
N PRO A 648 6.75 51.50 6.02
CA PRO A 648 5.72 51.40 7.07
C PRO A 648 6.16 50.61 8.32
N ASP A 649 7.25 49.84 8.22
CA ASP A 649 7.88 49.06 9.29
C ASP A 649 9.06 49.79 10.00
N GLY A 650 9.39 51.02 9.58
CA GLY A 650 10.47 51.82 10.13
C GLY A 650 11.88 51.45 9.65
N GLN A 651 12.03 50.48 8.75
CA GLN A 651 13.35 50.01 8.29
C GLN A 651 13.84 50.77 7.04
N GLN A 652 15.12 51.12 7.00
CA GLN A 652 15.78 51.73 5.85
C GLN A 652 16.33 50.65 4.90
N THR A 653 16.27 50.87 3.58
CA THR A 653 16.80 49.92 2.60
C THR A 653 18.32 49.76 2.75
N MET A 654 18.76 48.52 3.04
CA MET A 654 20.17 48.12 2.97
C MET A 654 20.61 48.00 1.50
N ILE A 655 21.71 48.68 1.16
CA ILE A 655 22.32 48.72 -0.18
C ILE A 655 23.44 47.68 -0.31
N GLY A 656 24.17 47.42 0.76
CA GLY A 656 25.23 46.43 0.78
C GLY A 656 25.88 46.29 2.16
N ARG A 657 26.64 45.22 2.32
CA ARG A 657 27.41 44.91 3.53
C ARG A 657 28.89 44.81 3.18
N VAL A 658 29.73 45.35 4.05
CA VAL A 658 31.18 45.36 3.87
C VAL A 658 31.83 44.68 5.07
N MET A 659 32.56 43.61 4.82
CA MET A 659 33.23 42.80 5.82
C MET A 659 34.73 42.89 5.63
N MET A 660 35.46 43.15 6.71
CA MET A 660 36.90 43.36 6.68
C MET A 660 37.59 42.41 7.66
N SER A 661 38.55 41.66 7.16
CA SER A 661 39.45 40.78 7.92
C SER A 661 40.86 41.38 8.00
N ARG A 662 41.89 40.59 8.36
CA ARG A 662 43.27 41.09 8.52
C ARG A 662 43.91 41.60 7.22
N SER A 663 43.52 41.09 6.07
CA SER A 663 44.14 41.45 4.76
C SER A 663 43.15 41.43 3.58
N GLU A 664 41.87 41.16 3.85
CA GLU A 664 40.82 41.07 2.84
C GLU A 664 39.64 41.99 3.21
N LEU A 665 39.06 42.62 2.20
CA LEU A 665 37.82 43.36 2.29
C LEU A 665 36.83 42.76 1.30
N ARG A 666 35.66 42.36 1.78
CA ARG A 666 34.55 41.80 1.00
C ARG A 666 33.39 42.77 0.99
N ILE A 667 32.85 43.06 -0.19
CA ILE A 667 31.66 43.89 -0.38
C ILE A 667 30.56 43.01 -0.95
N GLU A 668 29.47 42.83 -0.22
CA GLU A 668 28.32 42.04 -0.64
C GLU A 668 27.12 42.95 -0.93
N THR A 669 26.50 42.77 -2.10
CA THR A 669 25.28 43.48 -2.50
C THR A 669 24.32 42.50 -3.20
N ASN A 670 23.05 42.87 -3.33
CA ASN A 670 22.02 42.03 -3.97
C ASN A 670 21.71 42.42 -5.43
N SER A 671 22.57 43.22 -6.08
CA SER A 671 22.47 43.56 -7.50
C SER A 671 23.80 44.09 -8.03
N GLN A 672 24.10 43.89 -9.32
CA GLN A 672 25.33 44.38 -9.94
C GLN A 672 25.45 45.91 -9.89
N ALA A 673 24.35 46.62 -10.13
CA ALA A 673 24.33 48.09 -10.10
C ALA A 673 24.72 48.65 -8.72
N ARG A 674 24.19 48.06 -7.64
CA ARG A 674 24.60 48.42 -6.26
C ARG A 674 26.06 48.06 -5.99
N ALA A 675 26.57 46.94 -6.52
CA ALA A 675 27.98 46.54 -6.38
C ALA A 675 28.91 47.58 -7.02
N ASP A 676 28.61 48.02 -8.24
CA ASP A 676 29.39 49.02 -8.97
C ASP A 676 29.43 50.35 -8.22
N ALA A 677 28.26 50.83 -7.79
CA ALA A 677 28.16 52.08 -7.03
C ALA A 677 28.92 52.00 -5.69
N LEU A 678 28.82 50.87 -4.98
CA LEU A 678 29.48 50.71 -3.68
C LEU A 678 31.00 50.53 -3.82
N ARG A 679 31.44 49.82 -4.85
CA ARG A 679 32.85 49.68 -5.22
C ARG A 679 33.48 51.04 -5.54
N GLU A 680 32.86 51.85 -6.40
CA GLU A 680 33.38 53.16 -6.78
C GLU A 680 33.56 54.05 -5.55
N ARG A 681 32.59 54.04 -4.63
CA ARG A 681 32.65 54.79 -3.36
C ARG A 681 33.82 54.34 -2.47
N ILE A 682 34.05 53.04 -2.38
CA ILE A 682 35.09 52.47 -1.51
C ILE A 682 36.49 52.63 -2.12
N GLU A 683 36.64 52.41 -3.42
CA GLU A 683 37.90 52.69 -4.15
C GLU A 683 38.24 54.18 -4.08
N GLY A 684 37.25 55.08 -4.20
CA GLY A 684 37.44 56.53 -4.05
C GLY A 684 37.93 56.93 -2.66
N ALA A 685 37.44 56.29 -1.60
CA ALA A 685 37.82 56.61 -0.21
C ALA A 685 39.16 56.00 0.22
N CYS A 686 39.46 54.78 -0.22
CA CYS A 686 40.64 54.01 0.19
C CYS A 686 41.83 54.20 -0.78
N GLY A 687 41.57 54.53 -2.05
CA GLY A 687 42.58 54.72 -3.09
C GLY A 687 43.46 53.50 -3.29
N ALA A 688 44.75 53.72 -3.56
CA ALA A 688 45.74 52.66 -3.83
C ALA A 688 46.03 51.69 -2.64
N ARG A 689 45.32 51.82 -1.51
CA ARG A 689 45.49 50.97 -0.32
C ARG A 689 44.75 49.65 -0.42
N ILE A 690 43.71 49.59 -1.26
CA ILE A 690 42.96 48.37 -1.56
C ILE A 690 43.18 48.03 -3.03
N ARG A 691 43.17 46.74 -3.34
CA ARG A 691 43.27 46.23 -4.71
C ARG A 691 42.15 45.23 -4.96
N HIS A 692 41.26 45.53 -5.90
CA HIS A 692 40.24 44.59 -6.35
C HIS A 692 40.91 43.31 -6.89
N ARG A 693 40.38 42.16 -6.48
CA ARG A 693 40.90 40.83 -6.80
C ARG A 693 39.95 40.07 -7.70
N ALA A 694 38.69 40.00 -7.31
CA ALA A 694 37.69 39.19 -7.96
C ALA A 694 36.29 39.76 -7.69
N ARG A 695 35.37 39.44 -8.59
CA ARG A 695 33.94 39.62 -8.40
C ARG A 695 33.26 38.28 -8.61
N GLU A 696 32.38 37.93 -7.69
CA GLU A 696 31.53 36.76 -7.75
C GLU A 696 30.09 37.18 -7.95
N HIS A 697 29.38 36.48 -8.82
CA HIS A 697 27.94 36.62 -9.01
C HIS A 697 27.28 35.30 -8.70
N SER A 698 26.31 35.33 -7.80
CA SER A 698 25.58 34.16 -7.38
C SER A 698 24.08 34.45 -7.49
N ASP A 699 23.38 33.56 -8.20
CA ASP A 699 21.93 33.57 -8.21
C ASP A 699 21.44 33.14 -6.81
N PRO A 700 20.63 33.96 -6.11
CA PRO A 700 20.10 33.64 -4.79
C PRO A 700 19.33 32.29 -4.78
N VAL A 701 18.69 31.94 -5.90
CA VAL A 701 17.94 30.69 -6.07
C VAL A 701 18.88 29.48 -6.16
N VAL A 702 20.10 29.67 -6.67
CA VAL A 702 21.13 28.63 -6.75
C VAL A 702 21.89 28.50 -5.42
N LEU A 703 22.18 29.61 -4.73
CA LEU A 703 22.76 29.61 -3.38
C LEU A 703 21.87 28.88 -2.36
N GLY A 704 20.55 29.05 -2.45
CA GLY A 704 19.58 28.31 -1.63
C GLY A 704 19.54 26.79 -1.90
N LYS A 705 20.08 26.33 -3.03
CA LYS A 705 20.18 24.90 -3.39
C LYS A 705 21.59 24.31 -3.21
N ALA A 706 22.64 25.14 -3.29
CA ALA A 706 24.04 24.72 -3.20
C ALA A 706 24.56 24.58 -1.76
N SER A 707 23.85 25.13 -0.78
CA SER A 707 24.06 24.77 0.62
C SER A 707 23.50 23.36 0.83
N GLY A 708 24.34 22.33 0.60
CA GLY A 708 24.02 20.90 0.69
C GLY A 708 23.59 20.38 2.08
N ASN A 709 23.11 21.24 2.96
CA ASN A 709 22.23 20.80 4.02
C ASN A 709 20.90 20.44 3.36
N GLN A 710 20.51 19.16 3.45
CA GLN A 710 19.08 18.82 3.47
C GLN A 710 18.37 19.90 4.31
N PRO A 711 17.23 20.47 3.86
CA PRO A 711 16.48 21.37 4.71
C PRO A 711 16.17 20.62 6.01
N GLN A 712 16.96 20.88 7.06
CA GLN A 712 16.54 20.56 8.41
C GLN A 712 15.19 21.22 8.55
N ARG A 713 14.17 20.42 8.88
CA ARG A 713 12.84 20.94 9.17
C ARG A 713 13.06 22.12 10.12
N PRO A 714 12.75 23.37 9.71
CA PRO A 714 13.09 24.53 10.51
C PRO A 714 12.56 24.28 11.92
N ALA A 715 13.38 24.56 12.93
CA ALA A 715 12.94 24.45 14.30
C ALA A 715 11.60 25.19 14.44
N PRO A 716 10.61 24.62 15.16
CA PRO A 716 9.33 25.29 15.33
C PRO A 716 9.61 26.72 15.84
N PRO A 717 8.97 27.74 15.22
CA PRO A 717 9.25 29.14 15.55
C PRO A 717 9.09 29.36 17.04
N SER A 718 10.01 30.13 17.62
CA SER A 718 9.89 30.56 19.01
C SER A 718 8.59 31.35 19.21
N PRO A 719 8.04 31.41 20.43
CA PRO A 719 6.81 32.17 20.70
C PRO A 719 6.89 33.65 20.27
N ASP A 720 8.09 34.24 20.32
CA ASP A 720 8.30 35.62 19.85
C ASP A 720 8.27 35.73 18.32
N GLU A 721 8.83 34.75 17.60
CA GLU A 721 8.73 34.66 16.13
C GLU A 721 7.29 34.40 15.68
N GLU A 722 6.55 33.52 16.38
CA GLU A 722 5.12 33.30 16.13
C GLU A 722 4.30 34.59 16.29
N ARG A 723 4.58 35.37 17.34
CA ARG A 723 3.92 36.66 17.56
C ARG A 723 4.25 37.66 16.45
N LEU A 724 5.51 37.76 16.04
CA LEU A 724 5.93 38.67 14.97
C LEU A 724 5.27 38.30 13.63
N VAL A 725 5.19 37.00 13.31
CA VAL A 725 4.49 36.51 12.11
C VAL A 725 2.99 36.82 12.20
N ALA A 726 2.36 36.62 13.35
CA ALA A 726 0.94 36.93 13.54
C ALA A 726 0.65 38.44 13.39
N GLU A 727 1.48 39.31 13.97
CA GLU A 727 1.37 40.77 13.82
C GLU A 727 1.59 41.22 12.36
N PHE A 728 2.54 40.61 11.66
CA PHE A 728 2.76 40.85 10.25
C PHE A 728 1.54 40.45 9.41
N LYS A 729 1.03 39.22 9.59
CA LYS A 729 -0.18 38.73 8.88
C LYS A 729 -1.40 39.61 9.16
N ALA A 730 -1.61 40.01 10.41
CA ALA A 730 -2.71 40.90 10.79
C ALA A 730 -2.60 42.25 10.07
N ARG A 731 -1.40 42.83 9.97
CA ARG A 731 -1.16 44.07 9.24
C ARG A 731 -1.31 43.89 7.72
N HIS A 732 -0.84 42.76 7.19
CA HIS A 732 -0.89 42.43 5.77
C HIS A 732 -2.33 42.29 5.26
N TYR A 733 -3.22 41.70 6.07
CA TYR A 733 -4.62 41.48 5.69
C TYR A 733 -5.57 42.59 6.18
N ALA A 734 -5.09 43.57 6.95
CA ALA A 734 -5.94 44.59 7.59
C ALA A 734 -6.77 45.42 6.61
N ASP A 735 -6.18 45.80 5.46
CA ASP A 735 -6.81 46.63 4.44
C ASP A 735 -7.21 45.84 3.19
N TRP A 736 -7.09 44.51 3.20
CA TRP A 736 -7.34 43.66 2.03
C TRP A 736 -8.74 43.86 1.46
N ALA A 737 -9.75 44.00 2.33
CA ALA A 737 -11.14 44.20 1.94
C ALA A 737 -11.39 45.50 1.16
N ASP A 738 -10.50 46.49 1.32
CA ASP A 738 -10.61 47.85 0.79
C ASP A 738 -9.56 48.12 -0.31
N ARG A 739 -8.68 47.16 -0.60
CA ARG A 739 -7.64 47.27 -1.62
C ARG A 739 -8.16 46.80 -2.99
N PRO A 740 -8.00 47.59 -4.06
CA PRO A 740 -8.28 47.14 -5.43
C PRO A 740 -7.44 45.93 -5.83
N LEU A 741 -8.08 44.87 -6.33
CA LEU A 741 -7.41 43.62 -6.71
C LEU A 741 -7.47 43.38 -8.22
N PRO A 742 -6.36 43.02 -8.89
CA PRO A 742 -6.38 42.64 -10.31
C PRO A 742 -7.34 41.50 -10.62
N ALA A 743 -7.44 40.50 -9.73
CA ALA A 743 -8.36 39.37 -9.85
C ALA A 743 -9.84 39.78 -9.84
N LEU A 744 -10.17 40.99 -9.34
CA LEU A 744 -11.51 41.57 -9.32
C LEU A 744 -11.65 42.74 -10.30
N ASN A 745 -10.86 42.74 -11.38
CA ASN A 745 -10.83 43.82 -12.38
C ASN A 745 -10.56 45.21 -11.75
N ASN A 746 -9.61 45.27 -10.81
CA ASN A 746 -9.23 46.48 -10.05
C ASN A 746 -10.37 47.09 -9.22
N ARG A 747 -11.38 46.30 -8.84
CA ARG A 747 -12.38 46.67 -7.83
C ARG A 747 -11.97 46.14 -6.45
N THR A 748 -12.54 46.72 -5.39
CA THR A 748 -12.30 46.23 -4.03
C THR A 748 -13.19 45.02 -3.71
N PRO A 749 -12.76 44.09 -2.83
CA PRO A 749 -13.62 43.02 -2.33
C PRO A 749 -14.94 43.53 -1.75
N ARG A 750 -14.91 44.68 -1.06
CA ARG A 750 -16.11 45.34 -0.52
C ARG A 750 -17.11 45.71 -1.62
N GLU A 751 -16.66 46.36 -2.68
CA GLU A 751 -17.51 46.74 -3.82
C GLU A 751 -18.07 45.52 -4.55
N CYS A 752 -17.27 44.46 -4.74
CA CYS A 752 -17.72 43.25 -5.40
C CYS A 752 -18.80 42.51 -4.59
N SER A 753 -18.68 42.53 -3.27
CA SER A 753 -19.58 41.84 -2.35
C SER A 753 -21.02 42.41 -2.29
N GLU A 754 -21.29 43.53 -2.97
CA GLU A 754 -22.65 44.07 -3.08
C GLU A 754 -23.56 43.20 -3.97
N THR A 755 -22.98 42.52 -4.95
CA THR A 755 -23.74 41.68 -5.90
C THR A 755 -23.61 40.19 -5.56
N ALA A 756 -24.62 39.38 -5.91
CA ALA A 756 -24.55 37.93 -5.67
C ALA A 756 -23.40 37.25 -6.45
N ALA A 757 -23.14 37.69 -7.68
CA ALA A 757 -22.03 37.19 -8.48
C ALA A 757 -20.67 37.60 -7.91
N GLY A 758 -20.51 38.88 -7.56
CA GLY A 758 -19.27 39.37 -6.96
C GLY A 758 -19.02 38.81 -5.56
N ARG A 759 -20.04 38.51 -4.76
CA ARG A 759 -19.87 37.75 -3.50
C ARG A 759 -19.30 36.35 -3.74
N ALA A 760 -19.74 35.65 -4.79
CA ALA A 760 -19.21 34.34 -5.12
C ALA A 760 -17.76 34.41 -5.61
N GLU A 761 -17.39 35.45 -6.37
CA GLU A 761 -16.00 35.70 -6.78
C GLU A 761 -15.10 36.01 -5.58
N VAL A 762 -15.55 36.87 -4.66
CA VAL A 762 -14.80 37.21 -3.44
C VAL A 762 -14.70 36.02 -2.48
N ASP A 763 -15.77 35.23 -2.34
CA ASP A 763 -15.75 34.00 -1.54
C ASP A 763 -14.71 33.00 -2.07
N LEU A 764 -14.64 32.82 -3.40
CA LEU A 764 -13.64 31.95 -4.02
C LEU A 764 -12.21 32.43 -3.73
N LEU A 765 -11.94 33.74 -3.81
CA LEU A 765 -10.63 34.29 -3.46
C LEU A 765 -10.29 34.06 -1.98
N LEU A 766 -11.25 34.27 -1.08
CA LEU A 766 -11.05 34.02 0.35
C LEU A 766 -10.77 32.55 0.64
N LYS A 767 -11.47 31.63 -0.04
CA LYS A 767 -11.22 30.18 0.08
C LYS A 767 -9.80 29.83 -0.34
N ASP A 768 -9.31 30.41 -1.43
CA ASP A 768 -7.97 30.17 -1.95
C ASP A 768 -6.87 30.71 -1.02
N MET A 769 -7.09 31.90 -0.45
CA MET A 769 -6.22 32.49 0.58
C MET A 769 -6.21 31.66 1.87
N GLU A 770 -7.37 31.18 2.32
CA GLU A 770 -7.49 30.27 3.46
C GLU A 770 -6.72 28.96 3.23
N ASN A 771 -6.83 28.38 2.04
CA ASN A 771 -6.09 27.18 1.66
C ASN A 771 -4.57 27.43 1.70
N THR A 772 -4.13 28.53 1.09
CA THR A 772 -2.72 28.94 1.05
C THR A 772 -2.15 29.15 2.46
N GLU A 773 -2.88 29.86 3.32
CA GLU A 773 -2.47 30.10 4.71
C GLU A 773 -2.38 28.83 5.55
N ARG A 774 -3.27 27.84 5.31
CA ARG A 774 -3.24 26.53 6.00
C ARG A 774 -2.09 25.65 5.52
N ARG A 775 -1.65 25.81 4.27
CA ARG A 775 -0.50 25.08 3.69
C ARG A 775 0.85 25.76 4.00
N ALA A 776 0.84 27.04 4.35
CA ALA A 776 2.03 27.76 4.76
C ALA A 776 2.52 27.31 6.16
N PRO A 777 3.84 27.36 6.43
CA PRO A 777 4.37 27.06 7.75
C PRO A 777 3.91 28.08 8.80
N GLY A 778 3.60 27.60 10.01
CA GLY A 778 3.16 28.42 11.14
C GLY A 778 1.63 28.46 11.31
N ALA A 779 1.16 29.25 12.28
CA ALA A 779 -0.28 29.39 12.53
C ALA A 779 -0.97 30.13 11.35
N PRO A 780 -2.09 29.62 10.82
CA PRO A 780 -2.82 30.26 9.73
C PRO A 780 -3.53 31.53 10.22
N PHE A 781 -3.66 32.54 9.34
CA PHE A 781 -4.48 33.71 9.64
C PHE A 781 -5.98 33.38 9.69
N ASP A 782 -6.72 33.98 10.64
CA ASP A 782 -8.17 33.82 10.75
C ASP A 782 -8.93 34.85 9.90
N PHE A 783 -9.50 34.38 8.78
CA PHE A 783 -10.28 35.19 7.85
C PHE A 783 -11.72 35.46 8.32
N SER A 784 -12.16 34.94 9.46
CA SER A 784 -13.54 35.11 9.98
C SER A 784 -13.93 36.58 10.18
N GLY A 785 -12.97 37.45 10.51
CA GLY A 785 -13.18 38.91 10.60
C GLY A 785 -13.47 39.55 9.23
N ILE A 786 -12.69 39.16 8.21
CA ILE A 786 -12.83 39.68 6.84
C ILE A 786 -14.15 39.20 6.23
N ARG A 787 -14.49 37.91 6.37
CA ARG A 787 -15.76 37.34 5.91
C ARG A 787 -16.97 38.08 6.47
N ARG A 788 -17.00 38.31 7.79
CA ARG A 788 -18.07 39.10 8.45
C ARG A 788 -18.17 40.52 7.91
N THR A 789 -17.04 41.18 7.71
CA THR A 789 -16.98 42.56 7.18
C THR A 789 -17.55 42.66 5.76
N LEU A 790 -17.40 41.59 4.97
CA LEU A 790 -17.88 41.52 3.58
C LEU A 790 -19.30 40.93 3.45
N GLY A 791 -19.92 40.53 4.57
CA GLY A 791 -21.25 39.89 4.54
C GLY A 791 -21.24 38.50 3.88
N ILE A 792 -20.09 37.84 3.86
CA ILE A 792 -19.92 36.47 3.35
C ILE A 792 -20.06 35.53 4.54
N GLY A 793 -20.97 34.56 4.42
CA GLY A 793 -21.32 33.66 5.52
C GLY A 793 -20.11 32.88 6.04
N PRO A 794 -20.11 32.50 7.33
CA PRO A 794 -19.23 31.44 7.81
C PRO A 794 -19.60 30.13 7.11
N HIS A 795 -18.60 29.26 6.98
CA HIS A 795 -18.72 27.97 6.31
C HIS A 795 -19.64 27.01 7.04
#